data_AF-A0A518HQQ9-F1
#
_entry.id   AF-A0A518HQQ9-F1
#
_cell.length_a   1.000
_cell.length_b   1.000
_cell.length_c   1.000
_cell.angle_alpha   90.00
_cell.angle_beta   90.00
_cell.angle_gamma   90.00
#
_symmetry.space_group_name_H-M   'P 1'
#
loop_
_entity.id
_entity.type
_entity.pdbx_description
1 polymer ?
#
loop_
_entity_poly.entity_id
_entity_poly.type
_entity_poly.pdbx_seq_one_letter_code
_entity_poly.pdbx_strand_id
1 'polypeptide(L)'
;MKFPFLVAICLCFAPLASADGPADNRADSVRPIPPLGVDLDDAQSRQLVEGCQNVRRAWGELLRQAEDKTQSGNKWQRAPHQQTLQALTQLTPEILVFPRAVELALEFKQFYQPRDFDAAVALLEEATRRIEVAGVTPRWSRVVGIGDGESQQLIIGGYQSKIDRSYQPYAIVVPAGFTHGDSRPRRLDLWFHGRGETLSEVSFLAKGRTSAGQYTPADTFVLHPYGRYSNAFKFAGEIDVLEALEHVRDHLPLDRTRTSVRGFSMGGAACWQFATHYADRFFAANPGAGFSETPEFLKSFQGEDLTSTPDYQRTLWRLYDCPHWSRNLVHCPTVAYSGEIDRQKQAADVMEASLAEHEIDLVHVIGPQTAHKIHEDSKVEIEARMDALAASVRPTVPRSIDLTTQTLRYNRMHWVAIEGLKKHWETARVRANRIDAEGHTRIEVKTTNVTHLRLDFGPGQWPGHLPERPIVVIDGSECETPAVRSDRSWNAEFVLRDGRWQTDEINQADLRKRPGLQGPIDDAFMDSFLFVLPSNESDDPALQAWVAAEAEHAQLHWRKHFRGDVQRVVDRELTKEQIQNHNLVLFGDPQSNSVIARLADALPVAWNGDTIRLGSKSYSRKAHAVAMVYPNPLNSDRYIVLNSGFTFREYDYLNNARQTPKLPDWAILDIEAGATMRDPGKVQAAGFFDERWKP
;
A
#
# COMPACT_ATOMS: atom_id res chain seq x y z
N MET A 1 10.67 -11.21 55.37
CA MET A 1 11.29 -10.24 54.45
C MET A 1 10.56 -10.32 53.12
N LYS A 2 9.70 -9.34 52.82
CA LYS A 2 8.93 -9.25 51.58
C LYS A 2 9.51 -8.10 50.76
N PHE A 3 10.00 -8.37 49.56
CA PHE A 3 10.39 -7.34 48.58
C PHE A 3 9.22 -7.11 47.62
N PRO A 4 8.76 -5.87 47.38
CA PRO A 4 7.79 -5.59 46.34
C PRO A 4 8.51 -5.33 45.02
N PHE A 5 8.09 -6.03 43.98
CA PHE A 5 8.40 -5.71 42.59
C PHE A 5 7.54 -4.49 42.19
N LEU A 6 8.18 -3.36 41.90
CA LEU A 6 7.52 -2.22 41.27
C LEU A 6 7.54 -2.42 39.75
N VAL A 7 6.40 -2.83 39.20
CA VAL A 7 6.16 -2.75 37.75
C VAL A 7 5.79 -1.30 37.45
N ALA A 8 6.71 -0.56 36.84
CA ALA A 8 6.45 0.79 36.35
C ALA A 8 5.57 0.72 35.09
N ILE A 9 4.28 0.95 35.26
CA ILE A 9 3.33 1.16 34.17
C ILE A 9 3.57 2.58 33.62
N CYS A 10 4.42 2.71 32.61
CA CYS A 10 4.51 3.94 31.82
C CYS A 10 3.33 3.97 30.83
N LEU A 11 2.22 4.57 31.25
CA LEU A 11 1.15 5.02 30.36
C LEU A 11 1.65 6.19 29.50
N CYS A 12 2.32 5.88 28.39
CA CYS A 12 2.60 6.86 27.35
C CYS A 12 1.32 7.13 26.55
N PHE A 13 0.49 8.05 27.03
CA PHE A 13 -0.51 8.72 26.20
C PHE A 13 0.25 9.61 25.18
N ALA A 14 0.42 9.12 23.95
CA ALA A 14 0.48 10.04 22.82
C ALA A 14 -0.91 10.66 22.70
N PRO A 15 -1.07 11.99 22.56
CA PRO A 15 -2.37 12.56 22.25
C PRO A 15 -2.79 11.99 20.89
N LEU A 16 -3.82 11.15 20.89
CA LEU A 16 -4.55 10.80 19.69
C LEU A 16 -5.17 12.10 19.18
N ALA A 17 -4.50 12.76 18.23
CA ALA A 17 -5.13 13.83 17.46
C ALA A 17 -6.19 13.17 16.58
N SER A 18 -7.43 13.16 17.08
CA SER A 18 -8.62 12.87 16.29
C SER A 18 -8.73 13.91 15.18
N ALA A 19 -9.35 13.57 14.05
CA ALA A 19 -9.91 14.61 13.19
C ALA A 19 -10.79 15.52 14.08
N ASP A 20 -10.67 16.84 13.96
CA ASP A 20 -11.17 17.85 14.92
C ASP A 20 -12.71 18.02 14.87
N GLY A 21 -13.43 16.98 14.43
CA GLY A 21 -14.87 17.03 14.21
C GLY A 21 -15.25 18.05 13.13
N PRO A 22 -16.51 18.54 13.12
CA PRO A 22 -17.08 19.31 12.00
C PRO A 22 -16.32 20.56 11.57
N ALA A 23 -15.40 21.08 12.40
CA ALA A 23 -14.53 22.20 12.05
C ALA A 23 -13.63 21.89 10.83
N ASP A 24 -13.26 20.62 10.66
CA ASP A 24 -12.47 20.12 9.54
C ASP A 24 -13.29 19.99 8.23
N ASN A 25 -14.57 20.42 8.20
CA ASN A 25 -15.41 20.38 7.00
C ASN A 25 -15.27 21.62 6.11
N ARG A 26 -14.45 22.61 6.47
CA ARG A 26 -14.29 23.88 5.75
C ARG A 26 -13.13 23.84 4.74
N ALA A 27 -13.45 23.83 3.46
CA ALA A 27 -12.50 23.71 2.35
C ALA A 27 -11.60 24.94 2.14
N ASP A 28 -12.10 26.11 2.53
CA ASP A 28 -11.46 27.42 2.42
C ASP A 28 -10.54 27.72 3.62
N SER A 29 -10.55 26.88 4.64
CA SER A 29 -9.78 27.04 5.87
C SER A 29 -9.16 25.70 6.30
N VAL A 30 -8.24 25.19 5.48
CA VAL A 30 -7.53 23.94 5.74
C VAL A 30 -6.27 24.19 6.55
N ARG A 31 -6.23 23.63 7.76
CA ARG A 31 -5.04 23.64 8.62
C ARG A 31 -3.95 22.72 8.05
N PRO A 32 -2.65 23.02 8.28
CA PRO A 32 -1.57 22.18 7.77
C PRO A 32 -1.56 20.80 8.44
N ILE A 33 -1.44 19.74 7.62
CA ILE A 33 -1.21 18.36 8.05
C ILE A 33 0.08 17.85 7.39
N PRO A 34 1.06 17.34 8.17
CA PRO A 34 1.16 17.42 9.64
C PRO A 34 1.17 18.88 10.15
N PRO A 35 0.76 19.12 11.41
CA PRO A 35 0.92 20.41 12.06
C PRO A 35 2.40 20.74 12.25
N LEU A 36 2.71 22.03 12.40
CA LEU A 36 4.05 22.48 12.75
C LEU A 36 4.37 22.13 14.20
N GLY A 37 5.59 21.65 14.43
CA GLY A 37 6.17 21.44 15.74
C GLY A 37 6.79 22.72 16.31
N VAL A 38 7.51 22.56 17.41
CA VAL A 38 8.33 23.60 18.02
C VAL A 38 9.66 23.72 17.26
N ASP A 39 10.18 24.94 17.17
CA ASP A 39 11.52 25.16 16.61
C ASP A 39 12.58 24.61 17.57
N LEU A 40 13.56 23.88 17.03
CA LEU A 40 14.79 23.56 17.73
C LEU A 40 15.69 24.80 17.76
N ASP A 41 16.50 24.94 18.80
CA ASP A 41 17.53 25.98 18.79
C ASP A 41 18.62 25.69 17.74
N ASP A 42 19.44 26.70 17.43
CA ASP A 42 20.50 26.59 16.41
C ASP A 42 21.54 25.51 16.76
N ALA A 43 21.81 25.27 18.04
CA ALA A 43 22.79 24.27 18.47
C ALA A 43 22.22 22.86 18.28
N GLN A 44 20.98 22.63 18.69
CA GLN A 44 20.24 21.39 18.47
C GLN A 44 20.10 21.06 16.98
N SER A 45 19.71 22.05 16.17
CA SER A 45 19.58 21.88 14.71
C SER A 45 20.91 21.51 14.07
N ARG A 46 22.01 22.22 14.42
CA ARG A 46 23.36 21.89 13.94
C ARG A 46 23.79 20.49 14.35
N GLN A 47 23.55 20.10 15.61
CA GLN A 47 23.91 18.77 16.11
C GLN A 47 23.24 17.65 15.29
N LEU A 48 21.93 17.77 15.01
CA LEU A 48 21.22 16.76 14.24
C LEU A 48 21.67 16.72 12.77
N VAL A 49 21.89 17.89 12.15
CA VAL A 49 22.41 17.98 10.77
C VAL A 49 23.79 17.34 10.66
N GLU A 50 24.72 17.69 11.54
CA GLU A 50 26.06 17.10 11.58
C GLU A 50 26.01 15.59 11.86
N GLY A 51 25.14 15.15 12.77
CA GLY A 51 24.94 13.73 13.06
C GLY A 51 24.45 12.95 11.84
N CYS A 52 23.48 13.46 11.09
CA CYS A 52 23.01 12.83 9.84
C CYS A 52 24.13 12.73 8.81
N GLN A 53 24.89 13.82 8.62
CA GLN A 53 26.03 13.85 7.69
C GLN A 53 27.13 12.87 8.10
N ASN A 54 27.41 12.75 9.39
CA ASN A 54 28.42 11.83 9.91
C ASN A 54 28.02 10.36 9.68
N VAL A 55 26.77 9.99 9.94
CA VAL A 55 26.25 8.63 9.65
C VAL A 55 26.37 8.31 8.16
N ARG A 56 25.92 9.21 7.28
CA ARG A 56 26.00 9.01 5.83
C ARG A 56 27.44 8.88 5.34
N ARG A 57 28.35 9.72 5.85
CA ARG A 57 29.77 9.68 5.49
C ARG A 57 30.42 8.37 5.96
N ALA A 58 30.18 7.96 7.21
CA ALA A 58 30.73 6.73 7.76
C ALA A 58 30.25 5.49 7.01
N TRP A 59 28.96 5.42 6.67
CA TRP A 59 28.41 4.33 5.86
C TRP A 59 28.97 4.32 4.43
N GLY A 60 29.02 5.48 3.78
CA GLY A 60 29.60 5.61 2.44
C GLY A 60 31.07 5.21 2.38
N GLU A 61 31.86 5.57 3.40
CA GLU A 61 33.26 5.17 3.52
C GLU A 61 33.41 3.66 3.71
N LEU A 62 32.56 3.03 4.53
CA LEU A 62 32.57 1.57 4.70
C LEU A 62 32.25 0.84 3.38
N LEU A 63 31.25 1.32 2.62
CA LEU A 63 30.91 0.77 1.30
C LEU A 63 32.06 0.94 0.30
N ARG A 64 32.66 2.14 0.24
CA ARG A 64 33.78 2.46 -0.64
C ARG A 64 34.99 1.57 -0.34
N GLN A 65 35.33 1.37 0.94
CA GLN A 65 36.42 0.47 1.33
C GLN A 65 36.13 -0.99 0.95
N ALA A 66 34.87 -1.44 1.03
CA ALA A 66 34.48 -2.76 0.58
C ALA A 66 34.59 -2.89 -0.95
N GLU A 67 34.18 -1.85 -1.69
CA GLU A 67 34.29 -1.78 -3.15
C GLU A 67 35.75 -1.80 -3.63
N ASP A 68 36.63 -0.99 -3.04
CA ASP A 68 38.06 -0.96 -3.35
C ASP A 68 38.70 -2.36 -3.21
N LYS A 69 38.30 -3.11 -2.17
CA LYS A 69 38.79 -4.49 -1.97
C LYS A 69 38.35 -5.43 -3.10
N THR A 70 37.17 -5.23 -3.71
CA THR A 70 36.71 -6.05 -4.85
C THR A 70 37.59 -5.87 -6.10
N GLN A 71 38.29 -4.75 -6.22
CA GLN A 71 39.18 -4.45 -7.35
C GLN A 71 40.60 -5.01 -7.17
N SER A 72 40.96 -5.37 -5.94
CA SER A 72 42.29 -5.88 -5.57
C SER A 72 42.36 -7.42 -5.50
N GLY A 73 43.57 -7.98 -5.61
CA GLY A 73 43.79 -9.43 -5.48
C GLY A 73 43.41 -10.27 -6.70
N ASN A 74 43.59 -11.59 -6.58
CA ASN A 74 43.25 -12.58 -7.61
C ASN A 74 41.75 -12.97 -7.58
N LYS A 75 41.27 -13.71 -8.59
CA LYS A 75 39.85 -14.09 -8.73
C LYS A 75 39.24 -14.72 -7.46
N TRP A 76 39.98 -15.56 -6.75
CA TRP A 76 39.51 -16.27 -5.55
C TRP A 76 39.41 -15.36 -4.32
N GLN A 77 40.21 -14.29 -4.28
CA GLN A 77 40.14 -13.25 -3.25
C GLN A 77 39.01 -12.25 -3.52
N ARG A 78 38.72 -11.94 -4.79
CA ARG A 78 37.66 -11.00 -5.18
C ARG A 78 36.25 -11.49 -4.86
N ALA A 79 35.98 -12.79 -5.01
CA ALA A 79 34.62 -13.33 -4.81
C ALA A 79 34.09 -13.13 -3.38
N PRO A 80 34.84 -13.43 -2.29
CA PRO A 80 34.43 -13.07 -0.93
C PRO A 80 34.25 -11.57 -0.70
N HIS A 81 35.08 -10.71 -1.33
CA HIS A 81 34.94 -9.26 -1.24
C HIS A 81 33.66 -8.76 -1.93
N GLN A 82 33.29 -9.34 -3.08
CA GLN A 82 32.03 -9.03 -3.76
C GLN A 82 30.82 -9.44 -2.92
N GLN A 83 30.85 -10.62 -2.29
CA GLN A 83 29.79 -11.04 -1.37
C GLN A 83 29.66 -10.11 -0.16
N THR A 84 30.79 -9.64 0.38
CA THR A 84 30.83 -8.68 1.49
C THR A 84 30.22 -7.35 1.07
N LEU A 85 30.60 -6.81 -0.11
CA LEU A 85 30.03 -5.59 -0.65
C LEU A 85 28.52 -5.73 -0.85
N GLN A 86 28.06 -6.83 -1.46
CA GLN A 86 26.64 -7.10 -1.66
C GLN A 86 25.87 -7.14 -0.33
N ALA A 87 26.40 -7.86 0.67
CA ALA A 87 25.79 -7.94 1.99
C ALA A 87 25.71 -6.56 2.67
N LEU A 88 26.77 -5.74 2.57
CA LEU A 88 26.75 -4.36 3.05
C LEU A 88 25.71 -3.52 2.29
N THR A 89 25.68 -3.57 0.96
CA THR A 89 24.71 -2.81 0.16
C THR A 89 23.27 -3.13 0.57
N GLN A 90 22.94 -4.41 0.82
CA GLN A 90 21.62 -4.84 1.29
C GLN A 90 21.26 -4.30 2.68
N LEU A 91 22.24 -3.98 3.53
CA LEU A 91 22.03 -3.39 4.85
C LEU A 91 21.82 -1.86 4.83
N THR A 92 21.97 -1.21 3.66
CA THR A 92 21.82 0.24 3.55
C THR A 92 20.51 0.78 4.12
N PRO A 93 19.33 0.19 3.81
CA PRO A 93 18.06 0.69 4.33
C PRO A 93 17.95 0.55 5.86
N GLU A 94 18.56 -0.49 6.44
CA GLU A 94 18.58 -0.74 7.88
C GLU A 94 19.44 0.27 8.67
N ILE A 95 20.26 1.06 7.99
CA ILE A 95 21.15 2.06 8.58
C ILE A 95 20.67 3.47 8.23
N LEU A 96 20.37 3.72 6.96
CA LEU A 96 20.06 5.05 6.45
C LEU A 96 18.60 5.48 6.68
N VAL A 97 17.73 4.59 7.16
CA VAL A 97 16.38 4.98 7.61
C VAL A 97 16.43 5.97 8.79
N PHE A 98 17.44 5.85 9.68
CA PHE A 98 17.57 6.72 10.85
C PHE A 98 17.93 8.17 10.52
N PRO A 99 19.03 8.47 9.78
CA PRO A 99 19.31 9.85 9.39
C PRO A 99 18.20 10.42 8.51
N ARG A 100 17.57 9.61 7.64
CA ARG A 100 16.42 10.06 6.84
C ARG A 100 15.24 10.51 7.72
N ALA A 101 14.91 9.74 8.76
CA ALA A 101 13.85 10.10 9.70
C ALA A 101 14.12 11.46 10.37
N VAL A 102 15.36 11.70 10.78
CA VAL A 102 15.79 12.96 11.41
C VAL A 102 15.79 14.12 10.41
N GLU A 103 16.27 13.91 9.18
CA GLU A 103 16.26 14.91 8.11
C GLU A 103 14.84 15.37 7.77
N LEU A 104 13.88 14.45 7.67
CA LEU A 104 12.47 14.80 7.43
C LEU A 104 11.85 15.55 8.61
N ALA A 105 12.19 15.17 9.83
CA ALA A 105 11.72 15.88 11.02
C ALA A 105 12.26 17.31 11.08
N LEU A 106 13.52 17.54 10.67
CA LEU A 106 14.10 18.88 10.54
C LEU A 106 13.43 19.68 9.42
N GLU A 107 13.29 19.09 8.23
CA GLU A 107 12.73 19.75 7.05
C GLU A 107 11.29 20.22 7.28
N PHE A 108 10.45 19.36 7.86
CA PHE A 108 9.03 19.66 8.09
C PHE A 108 8.73 20.18 9.50
N LYS A 109 9.76 20.52 10.29
CA LYS A 109 9.63 21.02 11.67
C LYS A 109 8.74 20.13 12.53
N GLN A 110 9.04 18.84 12.61
CA GLN A 110 8.18 17.83 13.26
C GLN A 110 8.67 17.39 14.64
N PHE A 111 9.30 18.30 15.37
CA PHE A 111 9.61 18.13 16.79
C PHE A 111 8.46 18.72 17.58
N TYR A 112 7.64 17.90 18.22
CA TYR A 112 6.43 18.36 18.92
C TYR A 112 6.66 18.48 20.43
N GLN A 113 7.65 17.76 20.96
CA GLN A 113 7.99 17.71 22.38
C GLN A 113 9.50 17.64 22.57
N PRO A 114 10.05 18.09 23.71
CA PRO A 114 11.50 18.07 23.96
C PRO A 114 12.14 16.69 23.76
N ARG A 115 11.43 15.62 24.16
CA ARG A 115 11.89 14.23 24.00
C ARG A 115 12.08 13.78 22.53
N ASP A 116 11.49 14.48 21.56
CA ASP A 116 11.63 14.14 20.14
C ASP A 116 13.06 14.43 19.65
N PHE A 117 13.71 15.45 20.22
CA PHE A 117 15.13 15.72 19.98
C PHE A 117 16.00 14.57 20.51
N ASP A 118 15.80 14.17 21.77
CA ASP A 118 16.55 13.06 22.38
C ASP A 118 16.34 11.75 21.60
N ALA A 119 15.11 11.51 21.12
CA ALA A 119 14.81 10.39 20.25
C ALA A 119 15.59 10.45 18.93
N ALA A 120 15.65 11.62 18.28
CA ALA A 120 16.42 11.80 17.05
C ALA A 120 17.92 11.52 17.26
N VAL A 121 18.51 12.02 18.35
CA VAL A 121 19.91 11.72 18.73
C VAL A 121 20.11 10.21 18.91
N ALA A 122 19.23 9.55 19.67
CA ALA A 122 19.34 8.12 19.94
C ALA A 122 19.17 7.24 18.68
N LEU A 123 18.48 7.73 17.64
CA LEU A 123 18.39 7.03 16.34
C LEU A 123 19.70 7.16 15.54
N LEU A 124 20.38 8.30 15.60
CA LEU A 124 21.68 8.49 14.94
C LEU A 124 22.80 7.67 15.63
N GLU A 125 22.73 7.55 16.95
CA GLU A 125 23.60 6.66 17.72
C GLU A 125 23.37 5.19 17.34
N GLU A 126 22.11 4.77 17.20
CA GLU A 126 21.77 3.43 16.74
C GLU A 126 22.28 3.16 15.31
N ALA A 127 22.20 4.14 14.41
CA ALA A 127 22.79 4.03 13.08
C ALA A 127 24.31 3.83 13.13
N THR A 128 25.00 4.58 14.01
CA THR A 128 26.45 4.47 14.21
C THR A 128 26.83 3.08 14.73
N ARG A 129 26.14 2.59 15.76
CA ARG A 129 26.32 1.23 16.29
C ARG A 129 26.13 0.18 15.19
N ARG A 130 25.13 0.34 14.32
CA ARG A 130 24.90 -0.59 13.19
C ARG A 130 26.02 -0.58 12.16
N ILE A 131 26.59 0.59 11.85
CA ILE A 131 27.75 0.70 10.95
C ILE A 131 28.94 -0.07 11.52
N GLU A 132 29.23 0.09 12.81
CA GLU A 132 30.32 -0.64 13.50
C GLU A 132 30.11 -2.16 13.43
N VAL A 133 28.90 -2.64 13.74
CA VAL A 133 28.57 -4.06 13.66
C VAL A 133 28.66 -4.58 12.22
N ALA A 134 28.14 -3.83 11.24
CA ALA A 134 28.18 -4.21 9.83
C ALA A 134 29.62 -4.31 9.30
N GLY A 135 30.52 -3.44 9.76
CA GLY A 135 31.94 -3.47 9.40
C GLY A 135 32.68 -4.73 9.88
N VAL A 136 32.18 -5.38 10.94
CA VAL A 136 32.75 -6.63 11.48
C VAL A 136 32.00 -7.86 10.97
N THR A 137 30.67 -7.82 10.98
CA THR A 137 29.80 -8.93 10.58
C THR A 137 28.59 -8.37 9.82
N PRO A 138 28.67 -8.28 8.47
CA PRO A 138 27.61 -7.74 7.63
C PRO A 138 26.48 -8.77 7.47
N ARG A 139 25.78 -9.07 8.56
CA ARG A 139 24.60 -9.94 8.59
C ARG A 139 23.46 -9.20 9.25
N TRP A 140 22.31 -9.18 8.58
CA TRP A 140 21.10 -8.47 9.04
C TRP A 140 20.80 -8.74 10.51
N SER A 141 20.71 -10.01 10.91
CA SER A 141 20.34 -10.39 12.27
C SER A 141 21.31 -9.85 13.33
N ARG A 142 22.59 -9.70 13.01
CA ARG A 142 23.60 -9.09 13.90
C ARG A 142 23.46 -7.58 13.95
N VAL A 143 23.27 -6.95 12.79
CA VAL A 143 23.10 -5.49 12.67
C VAL A 143 21.88 -5.03 13.45
N VAL A 144 20.72 -5.67 13.27
CA VAL A 144 19.49 -5.29 13.97
C VAL A 144 19.44 -5.72 15.44
N GLY A 145 20.42 -6.52 15.89
CA GLY A 145 20.55 -6.90 17.30
C GLY A 145 19.60 -8.00 17.77
N ILE A 146 19.29 -8.99 16.92
CA ILE A 146 18.66 -10.24 17.39
C ILE A 146 19.51 -10.81 18.54
N GLY A 147 18.88 -11.38 19.55
CA GLY A 147 19.54 -11.81 20.79
C GLY A 147 19.74 -13.31 20.90
N ASP A 148 19.97 -13.74 22.14
CA ASP A 148 20.02 -15.14 22.58
C ASP A 148 18.64 -15.76 22.80
N GLY A 149 17.57 -14.96 22.71
CA GLY A 149 16.19 -15.39 22.86
C GLY A 149 15.70 -15.49 24.30
N GLU A 150 16.44 -15.01 25.30
CA GLU A 150 15.97 -15.06 26.71
C GLU A 150 14.71 -14.23 26.95
N SER A 151 14.56 -13.12 26.20
CA SER A 151 13.42 -12.22 26.32
C SER A 151 12.90 -11.79 24.95
N GLN A 152 11.66 -11.30 24.95
CA GLN A 152 11.08 -10.64 23.79
C GLN A 152 11.92 -9.41 23.41
N GLN A 153 12.16 -9.21 22.11
CA GLN A 153 12.93 -8.08 21.61
C GLN A 153 12.09 -7.14 20.78
N LEU A 154 12.44 -5.86 20.84
CA LEU A 154 11.83 -4.80 20.05
C LEU A 154 12.86 -4.29 19.06
N ILE A 155 12.62 -4.54 17.78
CA ILE A 155 13.54 -4.20 16.71
C ILE A 155 12.89 -3.15 15.83
N ILE A 156 13.69 -2.17 15.44
CA ILE A 156 13.31 -1.15 14.47
C ILE A 156 14.25 -1.25 13.27
N GLY A 157 13.81 -0.79 12.12
CA GLY A 157 14.61 -0.88 10.92
C GLY A 157 13.98 -0.13 9.76
N GLY A 158 14.55 -0.37 8.58
CA GLY A 158 14.01 0.18 7.35
C GLY A 158 14.29 -0.71 6.15
N TYR A 159 13.48 -0.53 5.12
CA TYR A 159 13.65 -1.13 3.80
C TYR A 159 13.58 -0.04 2.73
N GLN A 160 14.05 -0.36 1.52
CA GLN A 160 13.95 0.55 0.40
C GLN A 160 12.66 0.26 -0.38
N SER A 161 11.78 1.24 -0.47
CA SER A 161 10.57 1.11 -1.27
C SER A 161 10.88 1.09 -2.77
N LYS A 162 10.16 0.26 -3.52
CA LYS A 162 10.22 0.21 -4.99
C LYS A 162 9.54 1.40 -5.66
N ILE A 163 8.58 2.04 -4.97
CA ILE A 163 7.77 3.12 -5.54
C ILE A 163 8.65 4.33 -5.90
N ASP A 164 9.52 4.71 -4.98
CA ASP A 164 10.21 6.00 -5.01
C ASP A 164 11.64 5.93 -4.44
N ARG A 165 12.15 4.71 -4.17
CA ARG A 165 13.51 4.44 -3.67
C ARG A 165 13.82 5.04 -2.29
N SER A 166 12.83 5.61 -1.62
CA SER A 166 12.93 6.13 -0.26
C SER A 166 13.08 4.99 0.75
N TYR A 167 13.74 5.28 1.88
CA TYR A 167 13.82 4.33 3.00
C TYR A 167 12.63 4.52 3.93
N GLN A 168 11.83 3.46 4.06
CA GLN A 168 10.62 3.43 4.87
C GLN A 168 10.84 2.63 6.16
N PRO A 169 10.37 3.13 7.32
CA PRO A 169 10.61 2.47 8.59
C PRO A 169 9.64 1.34 8.88
N TYR A 170 10.10 0.35 9.65
CA TYR A 170 9.26 -0.66 10.29
C TYR A 170 9.69 -0.86 11.73
N ALA A 171 8.80 -1.44 12.54
CA ALA A 171 9.13 -1.99 13.85
C ALA A 171 8.59 -3.42 13.95
N ILE A 172 9.30 -4.30 14.65
CA ILE A 172 8.91 -5.69 14.83
C ILE A 172 9.17 -6.15 16.26
N VAL A 173 8.17 -6.82 16.82
CA VAL A 173 8.29 -7.57 18.05
C VAL A 173 8.76 -8.97 17.71
N VAL A 174 9.91 -9.35 18.26
CA VAL A 174 10.48 -10.69 18.14
C VAL A 174 10.12 -11.48 19.40
N PRO A 175 9.46 -12.65 19.28
CA PRO A 175 9.02 -13.40 20.44
C PRO A 175 10.20 -13.97 21.23
N ALA A 176 10.01 -14.14 22.54
CA ALA A 176 10.96 -14.88 23.37
C ALA A 176 11.23 -16.28 22.79
N GLY A 177 12.45 -16.77 22.97
CA GLY A 177 12.95 -18.03 22.44
C GLY A 177 13.33 -18.00 20.96
N PHE A 178 13.30 -16.85 20.28
CA PHE A 178 13.85 -16.71 18.92
C PHE A 178 15.32 -16.27 18.97
N THR A 179 16.16 -16.87 18.12
CA THR A 179 17.61 -16.58 18.07
C THR A 179 18.09 -16.46 16.62
N HIS A 180 19.31 -15.94 16.41
CA HIS A 180 19.89 -15.76 15.06
C HIS A 180 19.96 -17.01 14.17
N GLY A 181 19.88 -18.22 14.76
CA GLY A 181 19.95 -19.48 14.03
C GLY A 181 18.62 -20.22 13.93
N ASP A 182 17.53 -19.66 14.48
CA ASP A 182 16.23 -20.27 14.40
C ASP A 182 15.71 -20.23 12.95
N SER A 183 15.23 -21.36 12.47
CA SER A 183 14.67 -21.56 11.12
C SER A 183 13.25 -22.09 11.16
N ARG A 184 12.69 -22.33 12.36
CA ARG A 184 11.32 -22.80 12.53
C ARG A 184 10.35 -21.69 12.12
N PRO A 185 9.47 -21.92 11.14
CA PRO A 185 8.45 -20.95 10.77
C PRO A 185 7.54 -20.63 11.97
N ARG A 186 7.35 -19.35 12.27
CA ARG A 186 6.45 -18.86 13.32
C ARG A 186 5.33 -17.99 12.75
N ARG A 187 4.26 -17.84 13.52
CA ARG A 187 3.13 -16.95 13.21
C ARG A 187 3.61 -15.50 13.11
N LEU A 188 2.95 -14.72 12.25
CA LEU A 188 3.10 -13.27 12.16
C LEU A 188 1.73 -12.59 12.31
N ASP A 189 1.65 -11.58 13.17
CA ASP A 189 0.53 -10.65 13.21
C ASP A 189 0.97 -9.28 12.67
N LEU A 190 0.27 -8.77 11.66
CA LEU A 190 0.40 -7.37 11.26
C LEU A 190 -0.46 -6.51 12.19
N TRP A 191 0.14 -5.44 12.74
CA TRP A 191 -0.57 -4.47 13.57
C TRP A 191 -0.53 -3.06 12.98
N PHE A 192 -1.67 -2.63 12.45
CA PHE A 192 -1.88 -1.28 11.93
C PHE A 192 -2.15 -0.28 13.07
N HIS A 193 -1.38 0.82 13.09
CA HIS A 193 -1.54 1.86 14.11
C HIS A 193 -2.72 2.80 13.82
N GLY A 194 -3.19 3.49 14.87
CA GLY A 194 -4.23 4.52 14.75
C GLY A 194 -3.74 5.82 14.09
N ARG A 195 -4.67 6.75 13.86
CA ARG A 195 -4.36 8.09 13.30
C ARG A 195 -3.47 8.85 14.27
N GLY A 196 -2.42 9.47 13.74
CA GLY A 196 -1.55 10.37 14.49
C GLY A 196 -1.02 11.46 13.59
N GLU A 197 -1.60 12.65 13.66
CA GLU A 197 -1.16 13.79 12.82
C GLU A 197 0.25 14.27 13.19
N THR A 198 0.72 13.96 14.39
CA THR A 198 2.09 14.20 14.86
C THR A 198 3.01 12.98 14.74
N LEU A 199 2.52 11.89 14.14
CA LEU A 199 3.34 10.70 13.92
C LEU A 199 4.41 11.03 12.87
N SER A 200 5.66 11.05 13.29
CA SER A 200 6.84 11.20 12.43
C SER A 200 7.62 9.89 12.44
N GLU A 201 8.53 9.72 11.50
CA GLU A 201 9.43 8.58 11.44
C GLU A 201 10.27 8.48 12.73
N VAL A 202 10.69 9.62 13.28
CA VAL A 202 11.40 9.69 14.57
C VAL A 202 10.54 9.13 15.69
N SER A 203 9.30 9.61 15.85
CA SER A 203 8.44 9.16 16.95
C SER A 203 7.96 7.72 16.77
N PHE A 204 7.75 7.27 15.52
CA PHE A 204 7.44 5.88 15.19
C PHE A 204 8.58 4.94 15.58
N LEU A 205 9.80 5.21 15.12
CA LEU A 205 10.99 4.40 15.43
C LEU A 205 11.33 4.43 16.93
N ALA A 206 11.22 5.59 17.58
CA ALA A 206 11.45 5.69 19.03
C ALA A 206 10.44 4.86 19.84
N LYS A 207 9.16 4.90 19.45
CA LYS A 207 8.11 4.06 20.05
C LYS A 207 8.38 2.58 19.81
N GLY A 208 8.81 2.21 18.59
CA GLY A 208 9.16 0.84 18.23
C GLY A 208 10.28 0.23 19.07
N ARG A 209 11.14 1.05 19.72
CA ARG A 209 12.18 0.57 20.65
C ARG A 209 11.69 0.32 22.08
N THR A 210 10.53 0.86 22.44
CA THR A 210 10.09 0.98 23.84
C THR A 210 8.70 0.39 24.09
N SER A 211 7.94 0.09 23.04
CA SER A 211 6.59 -0.44 23.13
C SER A 211 6.41 -1.64 22.22
N ALA A 212 5.90 -2.74 22.79
CA ALA A 212 5.52 -3.93 22.04
C ALA A 212 4.13 -3.86 21.39
N GLY A 213 3.46 -2.70 21.48
CA GLY A 213 2.11 -2.54 20.96
C GLY A 213 1.01 -3.11 21.86
N GLN A 214 -0.13 -3.45 21.24
CA GLN A 214 -1.33 -3.88 21.97
C GLN A 214 -1.38 -5.39 22.19
N TYR A 215 -0.92 -6.18 21.23
CA TYR A 215 -0.97 -7.64 21.29
C TYR A 215 0.41 -8.21 21.02
N THR A 216 0.79 -9.19 21.83
CA THR A 216 2.05 -9.92 21.74
C THR A 216 1.77 -11.40 22.00
N PRO A 217 1.08 -12.10 21.08
CA PRO A 217 0.76 -13.51 21.26
C PRO A 217 2.04 -14.32 21.47
N ALA A 218 1.94 -15.42 22.21
CA ALA A 218 3.08 -16.31 22.41
C ALA A 218 3.60 -16.83 21.07
N ASP A 219 4.93 -17.03 20.98
CA ASP A 219 5.59 -17.62 19.81
C ASP A 219 5.26 -16.93 18.46
N THR A 220 4.98 -15.62 18.49
CA THR A 220 4.47 -14.84 17.36
C THR A 220 5.29 -13.59 17.13
N PHE A 221 5.66 -13.34 15.88
CA PHE A 221 6.19 -12.04 15.47
C PHE A 221 5.05 -11.03 15.34
N VAL A 222 5.27 -9.78 15.72
CA VAL A 222 4.29 -8.70 15.49
C VAL A 222 4.95 -7.60 14.68
N LEU A 223 4.55 -7.45 13.41
CA LEU A 223 5.07 -6.42 12.53
C LEU A 223 4.19 -5.17 12.61
N HIS A 224 4.81 -4.06 12.95
CA HIS A 224 4.25 -2.72 12.91
C HIS A 224 4.79 -2.00 11.67
N PRO A 225 4.01 -1.89 10.58
CA PRO A 225 4.36 -1.03 9.45
C PRO A 225 4.15 0.45 9.81
N TYR A 226 4.92 1.33 9.17
CA TYR A 226 4.71 2.78 9.27
C TYR A 226 3.56 3.27 8.40
N GLY A 227 3.25 2.58 7.30
CA GLY A 227 2.12 2.88 6.44
C GLY A 227 2.26 4.19 5.66
N ARG A 228 3.48 4.73 5.54
CA ARG A 228 3.73 6.06 4.96
C ARG A 228 2.83 7.14 5.58
N TYR A 229 2.97 7.32 6.90
CA TYR A 229 2.28 8.34 7.69
C TYR A 229 0.76 8.08 7.85
N SER A 230 -0.07 9.13 7.80
CA SER A 230 -1.46 9.12 8.25
C SER A 230 -2.39 9.08 7.03
N ASN A 231 -2.39 7.92 6.35
CA ASN A 231 -3.18 7.68 5.14
C ASN A 231 -4.12 6.45 5.21
N ALA A 232 -4.40 5.95 6.41
CA ALA A 232 -5.11 4.68 6.66
C ALA A 232 -4.58 3.47 5.87
N PHE A 233 -3.27 3.44 5.58
CA PHE A 233 -2.63 2.37 4.83
C PHE A 233 -3.26 2.16 3.43
N LYS A 234 -3.73 3.25 2.82
CA LYS A 234 -4.20 3.28 1.43
C LYS A 234 -3.07 3.67 0.48
N PHE A 235 -3.22 3.33 -0.79
CA PHE A 235 -2.31 3.73 -1.88
C PHE A 235 -0.87 3.32 -1.60
N ALA A 236 0.09 4.24 -1.60
CA ALA A 236 1.47 3.94 -1.25
C ALA A 236 1.58 3.36 0.18
N GLY A 237 0.71 3.74 1.11
CA GLY A 237 0.67 3.16 2.46
C GLY A 237 0.24 1.69 2.47
N GLU A 238 -0.55 1.25 1.49
CA GLU A 238 -0.87 -0.18 1.30
C GLU A 238 0.38 -0.95 0.84
N ILE A 239 1.08 -0.38 -0.14
CA ILE A 239 2.30 -0.96 -0.68
C ILE A 239 3.40 -1.02 0.37
N ASP A 240 3.49 0.00 1.23
CA ASP A 240 4.38 0.03 2.38
C ASP A 240 4.20 -1.20 3.27
N VAL A 241 2.95 -1.56 3.62
CA VAL A 241 2.68 -2.78 4.41
C VAL A 241 3.18 -4.03 3.70
N LEU A 242 2.89 -4.15 2.40
CA LEU A 242 3.26 -5.33 1.62
C LEU A 242 4.79 -5.45 1.46
N GLU A 243 5.48 -4.34 1.27
CA GLU A 243 6.95 -4.28 1.19
C GLU A 243 7.61 -4.56 2.55
N ALA A 244 7.08 -4.01 3.64
CA ALA A 244 7.55 -4.30 4.99
C ALA A 244 7.38 -5.79 5.32
N LEU A 245 6.23 -6.38 4.96
CA LEU A 245 5.94 -7.79 5.14
C LEU A 245 6.91 -8.67 4.34
N GLU A 246 7.20 -8.33 3.09
CA GLU A 246 8.15 -9.09 2.28
C GLU A 246 9.58 -8.93 2.81
N HIS A 247 9.98 -7.72 3.19
CA HIS A 247 11.28 -7.46 3.80
C HIS A 247 11.52 -8.33 5.03
N VAL A 248 10.55 -8.44 5.95
CA VAL A 248 10.73 -9.31 7.12
C VAL A 248 10.69 -10.79 6.77
N ARG A 249 9.95 -11.21 5.74
CA ARG A 249 9.93 -12.60 5.25
C ARG A 249 11.26 -13.05 4.66
N ASP A 250 12.00 -12.13 4.05
CA ASP A 250 13.34 -12.41 3.52
C ASP A 250 14.37 -12.65 4.64
N HIS A 251 14.09 -12.17 5.85
CA HIS A 251 15.04 -12.19 6.97
C HIS A 251 14.63 -13.10 8.13
N LEU A 252 13.34 -13.46 8.25
CA LEU A 252 12.79 -14.23 9.36
C LEU A 252 12.03 -15.47 8.87
N PRO A 253 12.10 -16.60 9.59
CA PRO A 253 11.32 -17.79 9.26
C PRO A 253 9.85 -17.57 9.64
N LEU A 254 9.06 -17.11 8.70
CA LEU A 254 7.63 -16.84 8.90
C LEU A 254 6.77 -17.93 8.25
N ASP A 255 5.76 -18.41 8.99
CA ASP A 255 4.74 -19.30 8.46
C ASP A 255 3.75 -18.51 7.61
N ARG A 256 3.85 -18.69 6.29
CA ARG A 256 3.00 -18.00 5.30
C ARG A 256 1.51 -18.29 5.46
N THR A 257 1.15 -19.41 6.08
CA THR A 257 -0.26 -19.76 6.34
C THR A 257 -0.79 -19.22 7.65
N ARG A 258 0.10 -18.68 8.49
CA ARG A 258 -0.22 -18.09 9.80
C ARG A 258 0.19 -16.61 9.86
N THR A 259 -0.21 -15.85 8.84
CA THR A 259 -0.19 -14.38 8.88
C THR A 259 -1.58 -13.85 9.21
N SER A 260 -1.74 -12.95 10.18
CA SER A 260 -3.01 -12.23 10.43
C SER A 260 -2.87 -10.72 10.20
N VAL A 261 -4.00 -10.03 10.04
CA VAL A 261 -4.08 -8.57 10.03
C VAL A 261 -4.94 -8.07 11.19
N ARG A 262 -4.47 -7.02 11.85
CA ARG A 262 -5.09 -6.45 13.04
C ARG A 262 -4.87 -4.96 13.09
N GLY A 263 -5.76 -4.23 13.75
CA GLY A 263 -5.54 -2.82 14.01
C GLY A 263 -6.70 -2.16 14.75
N PHE A 264 -6.47 -0.93 15.21
CA PHE A 264 -7.46 -0.15 15.96
C PHE A 264 -7.61 1.27 15.39
N SER A 265 -8.82 1.84 15.38
CA SER A 265 -9.10 3.18 14.83
C SER A 265 -8.78 3.24 13.33
N MET A 266 -7.94 4.19 12.89
CA MET A 266 -7.38 4.18 11.52
C MET A 266 -6.78 2.82 11.13
N GLY A 267 -6.13 2.12 12.06
CA GLY A 267 -5.60 0.78 11.81
C GLY A 267 -6.69 -0.29 11.72
N GLY A 268 -7.85 -0.08 12.36
CA GLY A 268 -9.03 -0.93 12.20
C GLY A 268 -9.61 -0.79 10.79
N ALA A 269 -9.61 0.42 10.24
CA ALA A 269 -10.01 0.67 8.85
C ALA A 269 -9.08 -0.03 7.86
N ALA A 270 -7.77 0.07 8.07
CA ALA A 270 -6.79 -0.70 7.29
C ALA A 270 -7.00 -2.21 7.41
N CYS A 271 -7.34 -2.71 8.61
CA CYS A 271 -7.63 -4.12 8.80
C CYS A 271 -8.85 -4.58 7.99
N TRP A 272 -9.94 -3.80 7.95
CA TRP A 272 -11.09 -4.10 7.10
C TRP A 272 -10.71 -4.15 5.61
N GLN A 273 -9.99 -3.14 5.14
CA GLN A 273 -9.49 -3.05 3.77
C GLN A 273 -8.64 -4.26 3.39
N PHE A 274 -7.61 -4.57 4.18
CA PHE A 274 -6.70 -5.68 3.87
C PHE A 274 -7.42 -7.03 3.93
N ALA A 275 -8.31 -7.23 4.90
CA ALA A 275 -9.08 -8.47 5.01
C ALA A 275 -10.00 -8.70 3.81
N THR A 276 -10.62 -7.65 3.28
CA THR A 276 -11.53 -7.75 2.12
C THR A 276 -10.80 -7.80 0.77
N HIS A 277 -9.65 -7.14 0.63
CA HIS A 277 -8.85 -7.12 -0.60
C HIS A 277 -7.90 -8.31 -0.76
N TYR A 278 -7.41 -8.86 0.36
CA TYR A 278 -6.39 -9.92 0.39
C TYR A 278 -6.81 -11.09 1.29
N ALA A 279 -8.09 -11.45 1.25
CA ALA A 279 -8.65 -12.47 2.16
C ALA A 279 -7.92 -13.82 2.09
N ASP A 280 -7.30 -14.15 0.95
CA ASP A 280 -6.52 -15.37 0.77
C ASP A 280 -5.13 -15.35 1.44
N ARG A 281 -4.66 -14.19 1.91
CA ARG A 281 -3.33 -14.02 2.52
C ARG A 281 -3.33 -14.13 4.04
N PHE A 282 -4.49 -14.12 4.67
CA PHE A 282 -4.62 -14.04 6.13
C PHE A 282 -5.44 -15.19 6.67
N PHE A 283 -4.96 -15.82 7.75
CA PHE A 283 -5.76 -16.86 8.42
C PHE A 283 -6.91 -16.26 9.24
N ALA A 284 -6.78 -14.99 9.64
CA ALA A 284 -7.79 -14.25 10.37
C ALA A 284 -7.54 -12.73 10.30
N ALA A 285 -8.61 -11.97 10.52
CA ALA A 285 -8.60 -10.52 10.65
C ALA A 285 -9.20 -10.07 12.00
N ASN A 286 -8.63 -9.01 12.59
CA ASN A 286 -9.14 -8.39 13.82
C ASN A 286 -9.23 -6.86 13.69
N PRO A 287 -10.27 -6.35 12.99
CA PRO A 287 -10.52 -4.93 12.86
C PRO A 287 -11.17 -4.38 14.15
N GLY A 288 -10.56 -3.35 14.73
CA GLY A 288 -11.05 -2.69 15.94
C GLY A 288 -11.48 -1.25 15.69
N ALA A 289 -12.76 -0.94 15.91
CA ALA A 289 -13.34 0.41 15.93
C ALA A 289 -12.75 1.37 14.88
N GLY A 290 -12.73 0.96 13.61
CA GLY A 290 -12.23 1.75 12.49
C GLY A 290 -13.23 1.77 11.35
N PHE A 291 -13.29 2.87 10.61
CA PHE A 291 -14.24 3.04 9.50
C PHE A 291 -14.11 1.95 8.43
N SER A 292 -15.23 1.52 7.84
CA SER A 292 -15.27 0.54 6.75
C SER A 292 -15.71 1.15 5.42
N GLU A 293 -16.27 2.35 5.44
CA GLU A 293 -16.85 3.04 4.29
C GLU A 293 -16.77 4.56 4.46
N THR A 294 -16.61 5.28 3.36
CA THR A 294 -16.48 6.75 3.36
C THR A 294 -17.79 7.46 3.74
N PRO A 295 -18.95 7.19 3.11
CA PRO A 295 -20.10 8.09 3.22
C PRO A 295 -20.77 8.08 4.59
N GLU A 296 -21.03 6.88 5.13
CA GLU A 296 -21.75 6.72 6.39
C GLU A 296 -20.88 7.10 7.58
N PHE A 297 -19.57 6.81 7.52
CA PHE A 297 -18.61 7.31 8.50
C PHE A 297 -18.55 8.84 8.52
N LEU A 298 -18.39 9.51 7.38
CA LEU A 298 -18.32 10.98 7.34
C LEU A 298 -19.63 11.62 7.79
N LYS A 299 -20.78 11.05 7.42
CA LYS A 299 -22.07 11.50 7.94
C LYS A 299 -22.17 11.33 9.46
N SER A 300 -21.82 10.15 9.98
CA SER A 300 -21.99 9.80 11.39
C SER A 300 -20.98 10.48 12.30
N PHE A 301 -19.75 10.69 11.82
CA PHE A 301 -18.63 11.24 12.59
C PHE A 301 -18.45 12.75 12.38
N GLN A 302 -18.58 13.23 11.15
CA GLN A 302 -18.36 14.63 10.77
C GLN A 302 -19.66 15.42 10.52
N GLY A 303 -20.82 14.77 10.44
CA GLY A 303 -22.07 15.43 10.03
C GLY A 303 -22.01 15.96 8.60
N GLU A 304 -21.12 15.40 7.77
CA GLU A 304 -20.87 15.89 6.41
C GLU A 304 -21.98 15.44 5.46
N ASP A 305 -22.47 16.37 4.64
CA ASP A 305 -23.40 16.07 3.55
C ASP A 305 -22.65 15.84 2.24
N LEU A 306 -22.65 14.59 1.79
CA LEU A 306 -21.97 14.14 0.58
C LEU A 306 -22.91 13.99 -0.62
N THR A 307 -24.16 14.46 -0.52
CA THR A 307 -25.15 14.36 -1.63
C THR A 307 -24.72 15.12 -2.89
N SER A 308 -23.91 16.16 -2.74
CA SER A 308 -23.36 16.96 -3.85
C SER A 308 -22.05 16.41 -4.43
N THR A 309 -21.48 15.35 -3.84
CA THR A 309 -20.24 14.75 -4.36
C THR A 309 -20.46 14.22 -5.77
N PRO A 310 -19.60 14.53 -6.76
CA PRO A 310 -19.77 14.04 -8.14
C PRO A 310 -19.85 12.51 -8.27
N ASP A 311 -20.66 12.03 -9.21
CA ASP A 311 -20.93 10.59 -9.43
C ASP A 311 -19.65 9.76 -9.62
N TYR A 312 -18.64 10.32 -10.30
CA TYR A 312 -17.37 9.63 -10.50
C TYR A 312 -16.60 9.46 -9.19
N GLN A 313 -16.62 10.45 -8.27
CA GLN A 313 -16.00 10.29 -6.95
C GLN A 313 -16.74 9.27 -6.10
N ARG A 314 -18.09 9.26 -6.15
CA ARG A 314 -18.89 8.24 -5.45
C ARG A 314 -18.59 6.82 -5.97
N THR A 315 -18.30 6.70 -7.26
CA THR A 315 -17.84 5.44 -7.87
C THR A 315 -16.45 5.04 -7.37
N LEU A 316 -15.54 6.01 -7.24
CA LEU A 316 -14.15 5.78 -6.78
C LEU A 316 -14.04 5.35 -5.31
N TRP A 317 -15.00 5.71 -4.46
CA TRP A 317 -15.05 5.22 -3.06
C TRP A 317 -15.04 3.69 -2.97
N ARG A 318 -15.61 3.01 -3.98
CA ARG A 318 -15.62 1.55 -4.08
C ARG A 318 -14.23 0.92 -4.10
N LEU A 319 -13.16 1.70 -4.33
CA LEU A 319 -11.79 1.19 -4.21
C LEU A 319 -11.45 0.74 -2.79
N TYR A 320 -12.02 1.36 -1.75
CA TYR A 320 -11.70 1.07 -0.35
C TYR A 320 -12.93 0.87 0.55
N ASP A 321 -14.13 1.22 0.10
CA ASP A 321 -15.38 0.97 0.84
C ASP A 321 -15.66 -0.54 0.91
N CYS A 322 -15.36 -1.12 2.08
CA CYS A 322 -15.34 -2.54 2.36
C CYS A 322 -16.68 -3.27 2.16
N PRO A 323 -17.87 -2.66 2.33
CA PRO A 323 -19.14 -3.35 2.06
C PRO A 323 -19.27 -3.90 0.63
N HIS A 324 -18.64 -3.27 -0.36
CA HIS A 324 -18.62 -3.76 -1.74
C HIS A 324 -17.76 -5.02 -1.95
N TRP A 325 -16.99 -5.41 -0.93
CA TRP A 325 -16.01 -6.49 -0.94
C TRP A 325 -16.23 -7.50 0.19
N SER A 326 -17.20 -7.26 1.08
CA SER A 326 -17.41 -8.01 2.33
C SER A 326 -17.52 -9.52 2.10
N ARG A 327 -18.07 -9.93 0.97
CA ARG A 327 -18.16 -11.33 0.57
C ARG A 327 -16.83 -12.08 0.54
N ASN A 328 -15.72 -11.39 0.27
CA ASN A 328 -14.40 -12.03 0.26
C ASN A 328 -14.01 -12.60 1.63
N LEU A 329 -14.63 -12.12 2.72
CA LEU A 329 -14.40 -12.62 4.08
C LEU A 329 -14.87 -14.07 4.30
N VAL A 330 -15.54 -14.70 3.32
CA VAL A 330 -15.70 -16.18 3.29
C VAL A 330 -14.34 -16.89 3.41
N HIS A 331 -13.26 -16.28 2.90
CA HIS A 331 -11.90 -16.85 2.94
C HIS A 331 -11.05 -16.33 4.10
N CYS A 332 -11.53 -15.35 4.87
CA CYS A 332 -10.79 -14.74 5.98
C CYS A 332 -11.68 -14.59 7.22
N PRO A 333 -11.63 -15.55 8.16
CA PRO A 333 -12.32 -15.44 9.44
C PRO A 333 -12.06 -14.10 10.11
N THR A 334 -13.12 -13.43 10.55
CA THR A 334 -13.03 -12.06 11.07
C THR A 334 -13.60 -11.96 12.47
N VAL A 335 -12.81 -11.41 13.40
CA VAL A 335 -13.20 -11.12 14.78
C VAL A 335 -13.17 -9.60 14.96
N ALA A 336 -14.31 -8.94 14.79
CA ALA A 336 -14.41 -7.49 14.95
C ALA A 336 -14.43 -7.09 16.43
N TYR A 337 -13.95 -5.89 16.75
CA TYR A 337 -14.03 -5.32 18.09
C TYR A 337 -14.55 -3.89 18.08
N SER A 338 -15.37 -3.54 19.07
CA SER A 338 -15.70 -2.14 19.37
C SER A 338 -15.95 -1.93 20.86
N GLY A 339 -15.67 -0.73 21.35
CA GLY A 339 -16.21 -0.30 22.63
C GLY A 339 -17.72 -0.05 22.52
N GLU A 340 -18.50 -0.44 23.52
CA GLU A 340 -19.96 -0.32 23.53
C GLU A 340 -20.45 1.11 23.27
N ILE A 341 -19.74 2.11 23.81
CA ILE A 341 -20.11 3.53 23.71
C ILE A 341 -19.21 4.29 22.72
N ASP A 342 -18.43 3.58 21.92
CA ASP A 342 -17.63 4.16 20.85
C ASP A 342 -18.51 4.49 19.63
N ARG A 343 -18.48 5.74 19.17
CA ARG A 343 -19.21 6.15 17.96
C ARG A 343 -18.71 5.44 16.70
N GLN A 344 -17.46 4.97 16.68
CA GLN A 344 -16.91 4.21 15.56
C GLN A 344 -17.34 2.73 15.54
N LYS A 345 -18.13 2.27 16.53
CA LYS A 345 -18.85 0.99 16.45
C LYS A 345 -19.70 0.89 15.18
N GLN A 346 -20.22 2.03 14.70
CA GLN A 346 -21.02 2.12 13.48
C GLN A 346 -20.38 1.41 12.28
N ALA A 347 -19.07 1.44 12.11
CA ALA A 347 -18.40 0.76 11.01
C ALA A 347 -18.55 -0.77 11.08
N ALA A 348 -18.42 -1.35 12.27
CA ALA A 348 -18.67 -2.77 12.45
C ALA A 348 -20.15 -3.12 12.24
N ASP A 349 -21.08 -2.23 12.59
CA ASP A 349 -22.52 -2.41 12.35
C ASP A 349 -22.84 -2.43 10.83
N VAL A 350 -22.17 -1.60 10.04
CA VAL A 350 -22.27 -1.62 8.56
C VAL A 350 -21.73 -2.92 7.99
N MET A 351 -20.57 -3.37 8.46
CA MET A 351 -19.99 -4.63 8.02
C MET A 351 -20.82 -5.84 8.46
N GLU A 352 -21.41 -5.82 9.66
CA GLU A 352 -22.34 -6.84 10.12
C GLU A 352 -23.57 -6.93 9.20
N ALA A 353 -24.19 -5.79 8.88
CA ALA A 353 -25.32 -5.74 7.95
C ALA A 353 -24.94 -6.26 6.55
N SER A 354 -23.77 -5.87 6.04
CA SER A 354 -23.28 -6.33 4.74
C SER A 354 -22.97 -7.83 4.72
N LEU A 355 -22.38 -8.37 5.79
CA LEU A 355 -22.06 -9.79 5.91
C LEU A 355 -23.32 -10.66 6.08
N ALA A 356 -24.36 -10.13 6.72
CA ALA A 356 -25.65 -10.80 6.85
C ALA A 356 -26.30 -11.08 5.47
N GLU A 357 -26.10 -10.21 4.47
CA GLU A 357 -26.54 -10.46 3.07
C GLU A 357 -25.85 -11.66 2.41
N HIS A 358 -24.79 -12.18 3.05
CA HIS A 358 -24.01 -13.32 2.60
C HIS A 358 -24.08 -14.50 3.55
N GLU A 359 -25.02 -14.48 4.51
CA GLU A 359 -25.21 -15.51 5.54
C GLU A 359 -23.97 -15.70 6.43
N ILE A 360 -23.20 -14.64 6.63
CA ILE A 360 -22.05 -14.60 7.55
C ILE A 360 -22.47 -13.80 8.78
N ASP A 361 -22.58 -14.48 9.91
CA ASP A 361 -22.77 -13.85 11.21
C ASP A 361 -21.42 -13.33 11.72
N LEU A 362 -21.29 -12.01 11.89
CA LEU A 362 -20.04 -11.39 12.29
C LEU A 362 -19.80 -11.60 13.78
N VAL A 363 -18.65 -12.17 14.14
CA VAL A 363 -18.20 -12.17 15.54
C VAL A 363 -17.77 -10.76 15.91
N HIS A 364 -18.67 -10.00 16.53
CA HIS A 364 -18.43 -8.64 17.03
C HIS A 364 -18.26 -8.64 18.55
N VAL A 365 -17.02 -8.59 19.02
CA VAL A 365 -16.71 -8.50 20.45
C VAL A 365 -16.95 -7.06 20.92
N ILE A 366 -17.87 -6.89 21.87
CA ILE A 366 -18.20 -5.59 22.45
C ILE A 366 -17.54 -5.43 23.82
N GLY A 367 -16.75 -4.37 23.97
CA GLY A 367 -16.19 -3.95 25.26
C GLY A 367 -17.22 -3.17 26.07
N PRO A 368 -17.76 -3.70 27.19
CA PRO A 368 -18.80 -3.02 27.96
C PRO A 368 -18.31 -1.67 28.49
N GLN A 369 -19.19 -0.66 28.46
CA GLN A 369 -18.95 0.71 28.92
C GLN A 369 -17.63 1.34 28.42
N THR A 370 -17.13 0.87 27.28
CA THR A 370 -15.84 1.26 26.75
C THR A 370 -16.02 2.21 25.57
N ALA A 371 -15.32 3.35 25.60
CA ALA A 371 -15.27 4.30 24.50
C ALA A 371 -14.18 3.87 23.48
N HIS A 372 -13.48 4.83 22.87
CA HIS A 372 -12.48 4.59 21.82
C HIS A 372 -11.15 4.02 22.35
N LYS A 373 -11.19 2.80 22.91
CA LYS A 373 -10.04 2.02 23.36
C LYS A 373 -10.36 0.52 23.38
N ILE A 374 -9.32 -0.31 23.54
CA ILE A 374 -9.49 -1.75 23.72
C ILE A 374 -9.79 -2.04 25.20
N HIS A 375 -10.86 -2.79 25.47
CA HIS A 375 -11.26 -3.26 26.79
C HIS A 375 -10.43 -4.50 27.18
N GLU A 376 -9.91 -4.54 28.41
CA GLU A 376 -8.96 -5.59 28.83
C GLU A 376 -9.56 -7.00 28.78
N ASP A 377 -10.81 -7.22 29.22
CA ASP A 377 -11.41 -8.56 29.14
C ASP A 377 -11.73 -8.95 27.69
N SER A 378 -12.11 -7.99 26.87
CA SER A 378 -12.38 -8.23 25.45
C SER A 378 -11.10 -8.60 24.71
N LYS A 379 -9.96 -8.04 25.13
CA LYS A 379 -8.63 -8.39 24.63
C LYS A 379 -8.33 -9.88 24.83
N VAL A 380 -8.65 -10.43 25.99
CA VAL A 380 -8.46 -11.86 26.30
C VAL A 380 -9.33 -12.73 25.39
N GLU A 381 -10.60 -12.37 25.22
CA GLU A 381 -11.53 -13.09 24.33
C GLU A 381 -11.10 -13.05 22.86
N ILE A 382 -10.64 -11.90 22.39
CA ILE A 382 -10.10 -11.74 21.03
C ILE A 382 -8.89 -12.65 20.83
N GLU A 383 -7.93 -12.65 21.75
CA GLU A 383 -6.74 -13.51 21.64
C GLU A 383 -7.11 -14.99 21.64
N ALA A 384 -8.04 -15.42 22.51
CA ALA A 384 -8.49 -16.80 22.55
C ALA A 384 -9.07 -17.26 21.20
N ARG A 385 -9.85 -16.39 20.53
CA ARG A 385 -10.40 -16.67 19.20
C ARG A 385 -9.33 -16.68 18.12
N MET A 386 -8.43 -15.69 18.12
CA MET A 386 -7.33 -15.62 17.16
C MET A 386 -6.40 -16.84 17.27
N ASP A 387 -6.11 -17.30 18.49
CA ASP A 387 -5.30 -18.49 18.73
C ASP A 387 -6.00 -19.77 18.27
N ALA A 388 -7.31 -19.89 18.52
CA ALA A 388 -8.11 -21.01 18.01
C ALA A 388 -8.11 -21.05 16.47
N LEU A 389 -8.25 -19.90 15.82
CA LEU A 389 -8.16 -19.78 14.36
C LEU A 389 -6.78 -20.17 13.84
N ALA A 390 -5.71 -19.67 14.46
CA ALA A 390 -4.32 -20.00 14.11
C ALA A 390 -4.00 -21.50 14.29
N ALA A 391 -4.61 -22.15 15.29
CA ALA A 391 -4.46 -23.59 15.50
C ALA A 391 -5.21 -24.42 14.44
N SER A 392 -6.29 -23.89 13.88
CA SER A 392 -7.16 -24.58 12.91
C SER A 392 -6.71 -24.47 11.45
N VAL A 393 -5.94 -23.42 11.11
CA VAL A 393 -5.52 -23.17 9.71
C VAL A 393 -4.62 -24.29 9.18
N ARG A 394 -4.85 -24.69 7.93
CA ARG A 394 -4.09 -25.74 7.24
C ARG A 394 -3.52 -25.22 5.92
N PRO A 395 -2.31 -25.66 5.53
CA PRO A 395 -1.69 -25.32 4.25
C PRO A 395 -2.31 -26.14 3.09
N THR A 396 -3.63 -26.07 2.92
CA THR A 396 -4.35 -26.84 1.90
C THR A 396 -4.94 -25.95 0.83
N VAL A 397 -4.94 -26.42 -0.41
CA VAL A 397 -5.55 -25.72 -1.53
C VAL A 397 -7.08 -25.84 -1.42
N PRO A 398 -7.81 -24.73 -1.19
CA PRO A 398 -9.25 -24.75 -0.95
C PRO A 398 -10.00 -25.34 -2.15
N ARG A 399 -11.10 -26.03 -1.86
CA ARG A 399 -11.97 -26.62 -2.88
C ARG A 399 -12.91 -25.61 -3.52
N SER A 400 -13.42 -24.67 -2.73
CA SER A 400 -14.38 -23.66 -3.16
C SER A 400 -13.78 -22.29 -3.03
N ILE A 401 -13.89 -21.49 -4.08
CA ILE A 401 -13.44 -20.10 -4.16
C ILE A 401 -14.63 -19.22 -4.47
N ASP A 402 -14.68 -18.07 -3.81
CA ASP A 402 -15.62 -16.99 -4.08
C ASP A 402 -14.80 -15.70 -4.05
N LEU A 403 -14.68 -15.07 -5.21
CA LEU A 403 -13.94 -13.83 -5.39
C LEU A 403 -14.91 -12.78 -5.89
N THR A 404 -15.02 -11.69 -5.15
CA THR A 404 -15.72 -10.47 -5.53
C THR A 404 -14.71 -9.34 -5.73
N THR A 405 -14.85 -8.59 -6.82
CA THR A 405 -13.99 -7.44 -7.08
C THR A 405 -14.71 -6.32 -7.83
N GLN A 406 -14.30 -5.07 -7.61
CA GLN A 406 -14.77 -3.89 -8.34
C GLN A 406 -13.74 -3.40 -9.37
N THR A 407 -12.46 -3.76 -9.21
CA THR A 407 -11.34 -3.32 -10.07
C THR A 407 -10.29 -4.43 -10.20
N LEU A 408 -9.47 -4.40 -11.25
CA LEU A 408 -8.43 -5.41 -11.43
C LEU A 408 -7.22 -5.26 -10.48
N ARG A 409 -7.23 -4.29 -9.54
CA ARG A 409 -6.17 -4.16 -8.53
C ARG A 409 -6.15 -5.34 -7.55
N TYR A 410 -7.33 -5.76 -7.12
CA TYR A 410 -7.54 -6.86 -6.17
C TYR A 410 -8.29 -7.96 -6.89
N ASN A 411 -7.55 -8.75 -7.67
CA ASN A 411 -8.11 -9.63 -8.68
C ASN A 411 -7.90 -11.12 -8.40
N ARG A 412 -7.29 -11.49 -7.27
CA ARG A 412 -6.91 -12.87 -6.96
C ARG A 412 -7.52 -13.32 -5.64
N MET A 413 -7.94 -14.58 -5.63
CA MET A 413 -8.31 -15.33 -4.42
C MET A 413 -7.78 -16.74 -4.58
N HIS A 414 -6.74 -17.10 -3.82
CA HIS A 414 -6.08 -18.41 -3.90
C HIS A 414 -5.66 -18.76 -5.35
N TRP A 415 -6.23 -19.83 -5.92
CA TRP A 415 -5.91 -20.33 -7.27
C TRP A 415 -6.76 -19.71 -8.39
N VAL A 416 -7.60 -18.71 -8.10
CA VAL A 416 -8.41 -17.99 -9.09
C VAL A 416 -7.89 -16.57 -9.25
N ALA A 417 -7.67 -16.13 -10.49
CA ALA A 417 -7.36 -14.76 -10.84
C ALA A 417 -8.29 -14.25 -11.95
N ILE A 418 -8.95 -13.11 -11.70
CA ILE A 418 -9.73 -12.36 -12.68
C ILE A 418 -8.75 -11.48 -13.45
N GLU A 419 -8.66 -11.64 -14.77
CA GLU A 419 -7.68 -10.94 -15.60
C GLU A 419 -8.31 -9.84 -16.47
N GLY A 420 -9.65 -9.74 -16.50
CA GLY A 420 -10.40 -8.76 -17.28
C GLY A 420 -11.85 -8.63 -16.83
N LEU A 421 -12.42 -7.43 -16.97
CA LEU A 421 -13.79 -7.08 -16.56
C LEU A 421 -14.57 -6.50 -17.73
N LYS A 422 -15.87 -6.82 -17.85
CA LYS A 422 -16.72 -6.19 -18.89
C LYS A 422 -16.88 -4.69 -18.62
N LYS A 423 -17.05 -4.31 -17.35
CA LYS A 423 -17.12 -2.92 -16.90
C LYS A 423 -16.46 -2.76 -15.53
N HIS A 424 -15.44 -1.92 -15.45
CA HIS A 424 -14.79 -1.58 -14.19
C HIS A 424 -15.76 -0.82 -13.28
N TRP A 425 -15.55 -0.94 -11.97
CA TRP A 425 -16.35 -0.35 -10.89
C TRP A 425 -17.75 -0.93 -10.71
N GLU A 426 -18.19 -1.83 -11.58
CA GLU A 426 -19.32 -2.72 -11.33
C GLU A 426 -18.85 -4.02 -10.71
N THR A 427 -19.66 -4.59 -9.82
CA THR A 427 -19.30 -5.80 -9.10
C THR A 427 -19.09 -6.97 -10.05
N ALA A 428 -17.87 -7.50 -10.03
CA ALA A 428 -17.50 -8.73 -10.71
C ALA A 428 -17.34 -9.87 -9.70
N ARG A 429 -17.70 -11.08 -10.13
CA ARG A 429 -17.68 -12.24 -9.24
C ARG A 429 -17.27 -13.50 -9.98
N VAL A 430 -16.47 -14.31 -9.31
CA VAL A 430 -16.14 -15.69 -9.70
C VAL A 430 -16.42 -16.62 -8.53
N ARG A 431 -17.27 -17.61 -8.76
CA ARG A 431 -17.41 -18.78 -7.88
C ARG A 431 -16.83 -20.00 -8.58
N ALA A 432 -15.80 -20.61 -8.00
CA ALA A 432 -15.15 -21.78 -8.55
C ALA A 432 -15.17 -22.94 -7.54
N ASN A 433 -15.62 -24.12 -7.96
CA ASN A 433 -15.67 -25.32 -7.14
C ASN A 433 -14.88 -26.44 -7.80
N ARG A 434 -13.88 -26.96 -7.10
CA ARG A 434 -13.17 -28.18 -7.46
C ARG A 434 -13.93 -29.39 -6.93
N ILE A 435 -14.35 -30.25 -7.84
CA ILE A 435 -15.08 -31.48 -7.60
C ILE A 435 -14.12 -32.64 -7.92
N ASP A 436 -13.66 -33.30 -6.87
CA ASP A 436 -12.78 -34.46 -6.96
C ASP A 436 -13.68 -35.72 -7.07
N ALA A 437 -13.82 -36.30 -8.27
CA ALA A 437 -14.55 -37.57 -8.49
C ALA A 437 -13.58 -38.69 -8.91
N GLU A 438 -13.96 -39.96 -8.70
CA GLU A 438 -13.09 -41.12 -8.99
C GLU A 438 -12.61 -41.12 -10.45
N GLY A 439 -11.36 -40.69 -10.66
CA GLY A 439 -10.66 -40.71 -11.94
C GLY A 439 -10.45 -39.35 -12.63
N HIS A 440 -11.25 -38.32 -12.31
CA HIS A 440 -11.13 -36.99 -12.93
C HIS A 440 -11.57 -35.86 -11.99
N THR A 441 -10.76 -34.82 -11.92
CA THR A 441 -11.07 -33.55 -11.27
C THR A 441 -11.83 -32.66 -12.24
N ARG A 442 -12.97 -32.14 -11.77
CA ARG A 442 -13.77 -31.15 -12.49
C ARG A 442 -13.73 -29.83 -11.74
N ILE A 443 -13.55 -28.71 -12.44
CA ILE A 443 -13.65 -27.36 -11.88
C ILE A 443 -14.87 -26.69 -12.50
N GLU A 444 -15.87 -26.38 -11.69
CA GLU A 444 -17.05 -25.65 -12.11
C GLU A 444 -16.95 -24.19 -11.71
N VAL A 445 -17.08 -23.30 -12.69
CA VAL A 445 -16.91 -21.87 -12.52
C VAL A 445 -18.19 -21.13 -12.97
N LYS A 446 -18.65 -20.20 -12.15
CA LYS A 446 -19.71 -19.23 -12.49
C LYS A 446 -19.16 -17.82 -12.41
N THR A 447 -19.44 -17.00 -13.42
CA THR A 447 -18.91 -15.65 -13.51
C THR A 447 -20.00 -14.59 -13.70
N THR A 448 -19.73 -13.39 -13.19
CA THR A 448 -20.50 -12.15 -13.46
C THR A 448 -19.52 -11.03 -13.73
N ASN A 449 -19.73 -10.26 -14.80
CA ASN A 449 -18.89 -9.10 -15.19
C ASN A 449 -17.39 -9.44 -15.45
N VAL A 450 -17.07 -10.69 -15.80
CA VAL A 450 -15.69 -11.14 -16.12
C VAL A 450 -15.54 -11.41 -17.62
N THR A 451 -14.36 -11.11 -18.17
CA THR A 451 -13.99 -11.36 -19.58
C THR A 451 -12.77 -12.26 -19.74
N HIS A 452 -11.84 -12.24 -18.77
CA HIS A 452 -10.64 -13.05 -18.77
C HIS A 452 -10.43 -13.68 -17.38
N LEU A 453 -10.07 -14.95 -17.35
CA LEU A 453 -9.91 -15.72 -16.11
C LEU A 453 -8.66 -16.58 -16.21
N ARG A 454 -7.89 -16.65 -15.13
CA ARG A 454 -6.78 -17.60 -14.97
C ARG A 454 -6.99 -18.46 -13.74
N LEU A 455 -6.81 -19.76 -13.92
CA LEU A 455 -6.76 -20.74 -12.82
C LEU A 455 -5.30 -21.19 -12.66
N ASP A 456 -4.76 -21.08 -11.45
CA ASP A 456 -3.32 -21.15 -11.21
C ASP A 456 -2.99 -21.93 -9.93
N PHE A 457 -2.47 -23.14 -10.11
CA PHE A 457 -1.97 -24.02 -9.08
C PHE A 457 -0.45 -24.10 -9.22
N GLY A 458 0.27 -23.55 -8.24
CA GLY A 458 1.72 -23.60 -8.19
C GLY A 458 2.29 -25.01 -7.99
N PRO A 459 3.62 -25.18 -8.01
CA PRO A 459 4.26 -26.47 -7.76
C PRO A 459 3.78 -27.13 -6.46
N GLY A 460 3.44 -28.40 -6.52
CA GLY A 460 2.91 -29.19 -5.39
C GLY A 460 1.45 -28.93 -5.03
N GLN A 461 0.77 -27.95 -5.66
CA GLN A 461 -0.58 -27.55 -5.25
C GLN A 461 -1.69 -28.38 -5.89
N TRP A 462 -1.48 -29.00 -7.06
CA TRP A 462 -2.52 -29.83 -7.67
C TRP A 462 -2.82 -31.06 -6.79
N PRO A 463 -4.07 -31.21 -6.29
CA PRO A 463 -4.41 -32.25 -5.32
C PRO A 463 -4.90 -33.55 -5.98
N GLY A 464 -5.20 -33.54 -7.28
CA GLY A 464 -5.68 -34.70 -8.03
C GLY A 464 -4.60 -35.75 -8.33
N HIS A 465 -4.99 -36.76 -9.11
CA HIS A 465 -4.13 -37.89 -9.47
C HIS A 465 -3.29 -37.57 -10.73
N LEU A 466 -2.25 -38.36 -11.01
CA LEU A 466 -1.48 -38.25 -12.25
C LEU A 466 -1.52 -39.58 -13.02
N PRO A 467 -1.56 -39.57 -14.37
CA PRO A 467 -1.70 -38.41 -15.25
C PRO A 467 -3.14 -37.88 -15.28
N GLU A 468 -3.31 -36.56 -15.41
CA GLU A 468 -4.63 -35.93 -15.41
C GLU A 468 -4.70 -34.70 -16.32
N ARG A 469 -5.88 -34.53 -16.95
CA ARG A 469 -6.32 -33.31 -17.65
C ARG A 469 -7.63 -32.86 -17.00
N PRO A 470 -7.63 -31.79 -16.19
CA PRO A 470 -8.82 -31.40 -15.43
C PRO A 470 -9.93 -30.90 -16.36
N ILE A 471 -11.18 -31.26 -16.09
CA ILE A 471 -12.31 -30.73 -16.87
C ILE A 471 -12.72 -29.38 -16.29
N VAL A 472 -12.66 -28.30 -17.06
CA VAL A 472 -13.08 -26.98 -16.61
C VAL A 472 -14.36 -26.58 -17.31
N VAL A 473 -15.38 -26.19 -16.55
CA VAL A 473 -16.65 -25.71 -17.08
C VAL A 473 -16.96 -24.32 -16.54
N ILE A 474 -17.02 -23.32 -17.43
CA ILE A 474 -17.24 -21.91 -17.07
C ILE A 474 -18.56 -21.45 -17.69
N ASP A 475 -19.52 -21.08 -16.85
CA ASP A 475 -20.86 -20.65 -17.28
C ASP A 475 -21.58 -21.63 -18.23
N GLY A 476 -21.22 -22.92 -18.15
CA GLY A 476 -21.78 -23.99 -18.99
C GLY A 476 -20.95 -24.32 -20.25
N SER A 477 -19.94 -23.51 -20.59
CA SER A 477 -18.94 -23.85 -21.60
C SER A 477 -17.91 -24.81 -21.02
N GLU A 478 -17.73 -25.97 -21.64
CA GLU A 478 -16.60 -26.86 -21.34
C GLU A 478 -15.36 -26.41 -22.11
N CYS A 479 -14.25 -26.25 -21.40
CA CYS A 479 -13.01 -25.70 -21.92
C CYS A 479 -11.91 -26.78 -21.96
N GLU A 480 -11.13 -26.83 -23.04
CA GLU A 480 -9.99 -27.74 -23.16
C GLU A 480 -8.86 -27.34 -22.20
N THR A 481 -8.17 -28.28 -21.55
CA THR A 481 -7.14 -27.94 -20.56
C THR A 481 -5.81 -28.62 -20.81
N PRO A 482 -4.69 -27.98 -20.40
CA PRO A 482 -3.41 -28.65 -20.41
C PRO A 482 -3.37 -29.78 -19.37
N ALA A 483 -2.48 -30.74 -19.60
CA ALA A 483 -2.20 -31.77 -18.60
C ALA A 483 -1.51 -31.16 -17.38
N VAL A 484 -1.79 -31.73 -16.20
CA VAL A 484 -1.09 -31.40 -14.96
C VAL A 484 0.39 -31.76 -15.12
N ARG A 485 1.28 -30.86 -14.69
CA ARG A 485 2.73 -31.05 -14.80
C ARG A 485 3.24 -32.04 -13.75
N SER A 486 4.43 -32.60 -13.99
CA SER A 486 5.03 -33.64 -13.13
C SER A 486 5.37 -33.17 -11.71
N ASP A 487 5.57 -31.87 -11.51
CA ASP A 487 5.73 -31.22 -10.20
C ASP A 487 4.40 -30.89 -9.52
N ARG A 488 3.27 -31.34 -10.09
CA ARG A 488 1.91 -31.03 -9.66
C ARG A 488 1.53 -29.55 -9.75
N SER A 489 2.20 -28.77 -10.59
CA SER A 489 1.68 -27.45 -11.00
C SER A 489 0.68 -27.61 -12.16
N TRP A 490 -0.28 -26.69 -12.22
CA TRP A 490 -1.25 -26.61 -13.31
C TRP A 490 -1.75 -25.17 -13.45
N ASN A 491 -1.72 -24.65 -14.67
CA ASN A 491 -2.31 -23.36 -14.98
C ASN A 491 -3.11 -23.46 -16.28
N ALA A 492 -4.18 -22.68 -16.35
CA ALA A 492 -5.00 -22.53 -17.55
C ALA A 492 -5.60 -21.13 -17.60
N GLU A 493 -5.72 -20.61 -18.82
CA GLU A 493 -6.21 -19.27 -19.11
C GLU A 493 -7.44 -19.38 -20.01
N PHE A 494 -8.42 -18.52 -19.73
CA PHE A 494 -9.73 -18.56 -20.38
C PHE A 494 -10.16 -17.15 -20.76
N VAL A 495 -10.77 -17.05 -21.93
CA VAL A 495 -11.26 -15.78 -22.50
C VAL A 495 -12.71 -15.95 -22.94
N LEU A 496 -13.54 -14.95 -22.65
CA LEU A 496 -14.92 -14.87 -23.12
C LEU A 496 -14.96 -14.26 -24.53
N ARG A 497 -15.26 -15.07 -25.54
CA ARG A 497 -15.44 -14.62 -26.94
C ARG A 497 -16.84 -14.97 -27.43
N ASP A 498 -17.53 -14.01 -28.04
CA ASP A 498 -18.87 -14.19 -28.61
C ASP A 498 -19.87 -14.86 -27.63
N GLY A 499 -19.76 -14.52 -26.34
CA GLY A 499 -20.62 -15.05 -25.28
C GLY A 499 -20.29 -16.47 -24.82
N ARG A 500 -19.17 -17.07 -25.27
CA ARG A 500 -18.70 -18.40 -24.85
C ARG A 500 -17.30 -18.33 -24.27
N TRP A 501 -17.08 -19.08 -23.19
CA TRP A 501 -15.73 -19.27 -22.66
C TRP A 501 -14.98 -20.30 -23.48
N GLN A 502 -13.71 -20.00 -23.73
CA GLN A 502 -12.77 -20.91 -24.38
C GLN A 502 -11.39 -20.78 -23.73
N THR A 503 -10.60 -21.84 -23.84
CA THR A 503 -9.19 -21.82 -23.43
C THR A 503 -8.39 -21.09 -24.49
N ASP A 504 -7.71 -20.04 -24.05
CA ASP A 504 -6.94 -19.17 -24.93
C ASP A 504 -5.89 -18.44 -24.10
N GLU A 505 -4.75 -18.17 -24.71
CA GLU A 505 -3.71 -17.38 -24.05
C GLU A 505 -4.19 -15.95 -23.89
N ILE A 506 -4.05 -15.39 -22.68
CA ILE A 506 -4.38 -14.01 -22.41
C ILE A 506 -3.26 -13.15 -22.98
N ASN A 507 -3.46 -12.64 -24.19
CA ASN A 507 -2.49 -11.81 -24.88
C ASN A 507 -2.20 -10.53 -24.07
N GLN A 508 -0.97 -10.45 -23.55
CA GLN A 508 -0.50 -9.31 -22.76
C GLN A 508 -0.20 -8.08 -23.63
N ALA A 509 -0.08 -8.24 -24.96
CA ALA A 509 0.14 -7.14 -25.89
C ALA A 509 -1.16 -6.41 -26.29
N ASP A 510 -2.34 -6.97 -26.01
CA ASP A 510 -3.60 -6.33 -26.33
C ASP A 510 -3.80 -5.08 -25.45
N LEU A 511 -4.15 -3.96 -26.09
CA LEU A 511 -4.49 -2.73 -25.36
C LEU A 511 -5.83 -2.91 -24.64
N ARG A 512 -5.73 -3.32 -23.37
CA ARG A 512 -6.88 -3.54 -22.49
C ARG A 512 -6.54 -3.18 -21.05
N LYS A 513 -7.56 -2.98 -20.24
CA LYS A 513 -7.40 -2.97 -18.79
C LYS A 513 -7.05 -4.37 -18.31
N ARG A 514 -5.99 -4.47 -17.52
CA ARG A 514 -5.46 -5.71 -16.94
C ARG A 514 -4.90 -5.43 -15.56
N PRO A 515 -4.66 -6.44 -14.71
CA PRO A 515 -4.09 -6.22 -13.38
C PRO A 515 -2.78 -5.42 -13.43
N GLY A 516 -2.69 -4.36 -12.62
CA GLY A 516 -1.59 -3.38 -12.63
C GLY A 516 -1.72 -2.28 -13.69
N LEU A 517 -2.71 -2.36 -14.59
CA LEU A 517 -3.05 -1.41 -15.65
C LEU A 517 -4.57 -1.27 -15.79
N GLN A 518 -5.24 -0.71 -14.79
CA GLN A 518 -6.70 -0.55 -14.72
C GLN A 518 -7.22 0.89 -14.49
N GLY A 519 -6.36 1.83 -14.09
CA GLY A 519 -6.79 3.12 -13.52
C GLY A 519 -7.40 3.00 -12.12
N PRO A 520 -7.77 4.10 -11.45
CA PRO A 520 -7.76 5.50 -11.91
C PRO A 520 -6.36 6.10 -11.85
N ILE A 521 -6.23 7.43 -12.00
CA ILE A 521 -4.93 8.13 -11.98
C ILE A 521 -4.06 7.70 -10.80
N ASP A 522 -4.63 7.58 -9.60
CA ASP A 522 -3.90 7.20 -8.38
C ASP A 522 -3.24 5.81 -8.41
N ASP A 523 -3.73 4.88 -9.25
CA ASP A 523 -3.16 3.52 -9.36
C ASP A 523 -1.71 3.55 -9.89
N ALA A 524 -1.36 4.55 -10.71
CA ALA A 524 -0.01 4.72 -11.22
C ALA A 524 1.04 5.03 -10.14
N PHE A 525 0.60 5.52 -8.96
CA PHE A 525 1.45 5.87 -7.83
C PHE A 525 1.56 4.75 -6.78
N MET A 526 0.96 3.58 -7.05
CA MET A 526 1.10 2.37 -6.25
C MET A 526 2.20 1.43 -6.78
N ASP A 527 3.01 1.91 -7.73
CA ASP A 527 4.22 1.27 -8.21
C ASP A 527 5.26 2.33 -8.60
N SER A 528 6.43 1.90 -9.08
CA SER A 528 7.52 2.81 -9.43
C SER A 528 7.11 3.86 -10.46
N PHE A 529 7.37 5.14 -10.17
CA PHE A 529 7.05 6.25 -11.07
C PHE A 529 8.20 7.26 -11.19
N LEU A 530 8.22 8.00 -12.29
CA LEU A 530 9.20 9.03 -12.62
C LEU A 530 8.51 10.27 -13.17
N PHE A 531 8.80 11.44 -12.58
CA PHE A 531 8.31 12.72 -13.11
C PHE A 531 9.16 13.14 -14.31
N VAL A 532 8.48 13.49 -15.41
CA VAL A 532 9.08 13.93 -16.65
C VAL A 532 8.61 15.37 -16.90
N LEU A 533 9.47 16.32 -16.52
CA LEU A 533 9.18 17.75 -16.56
C LEU A 533 9.42 18.32 -17.98
N PRO A 534 8.68 19.35 -18.38
CA PRO A 534 8.84 19.96 -19.70
C PRO A 534 10.22 20.65 -19.82
N SER A 535 10.85 20.61 -21.01
CA SER A 535 12.08 21.37 -21.30
C SER A 535 11.84 22.63 -22.13
N ASN A 536 10.65 22.78 -22.72
CA ASN A 536 10.23 23.95 -23.47
C ASN A 536 9.06 24.67 -22.77
N GLU A 537 8.78 25.88 -23.23
CA GLU A 537 7.62 26.67 -22.80
C GLU A 537 6.35 26.26 -23.55
N SER A 538 5.20 26.38 -22.89
CA SER A 538 3.88 26.32 -23.56
C SER A 538 3.55 27.70 -24.11
N ASP A 539 2.88 27.79 -25.26
CA ASP A 539 2.35 29.06 -25.77
C ASP A 539 1.09 29.56 -25.04
N ASP A 540 0.59 28.78 -24.07
CA ASP A 540 -0.44 29.20 -23.11
C ASP A 540 0.22 29.52 -21.75
N PRO A 541 0.42 30.80 -21.41
CA PRO A 541 1.00 31.19 -20.13
C PRO A 541 0.23 30.71 -18.90
N ALA A 542 -1.11 30.57 -19.00
CA ALA A 542 -1.93 30.08 -17.89
C ALA A 542 -1.65 28.60 -17.64
N LEU A 543 -1.60 27.79 -18.70
CA LEU A 543 -1.22 26.38 -18.63
C LEU A 543 0.21 26.22 -18.13
N GLN A 544 1.17 26.99 -18.64
CA GLN A 544 2.56 26.93 -18.20
C GLN A 544 2.70 27.18 -16.69
N ALA A 545 2.06 28.23 -16.17
CA ALA A 545 2.10 28.56 -14.75
C ALA A 545 1.43 27.46 -13.90
N TRP A 546 0.27 26.96 -14.35
CA TRP A 546 -0.46 25.91 -13.65
C TRP A 546 0.32 24.59 -13.62
N VAL A 547 0.92 24.16 -14.74
CA VAL A 547 1.73 22.93 -14.82
C VAL A 547 2.93 23.00 -13.87
N ALA A 548 3.62 24.14 -13.81
CA ALA A 548 4.73 24.32 -12.89
C ALA A 548 4.28 24.21 -11.42
N ALA A 549 3.18 24.88 -11.07
CA ALA A 549 2.62 24.85 -9.73
C ALA A 549 2.12 23.46 -9.33
N GLU A 550 1.45 22.74 -10.23
CA GLU A 550 0.93 21.39 -9.96
C GLU A 550 2.04 20.34 -9.87
N ALA A 551 3.10 20.46 -10.68
CA ALA A 551 4.28 19.60 -10.57
C ALA A 551 5.01 19.82 -9.24
N GLU A 552 5.17 21.07 -8.80
CA GLU A 552 5.75 21.42 -7.49
C GLU A 552 4.87 20.91 -6.34
N HIS A 553 3.56 21.13 -6.43
CA HIS A 553 2.58 20.64 -5.45
C HIS A 553 2.68 19.12 -5.30
N ALA A 554 2.61 18.37 -6.39
CA ALA A 554 2.68 16.91 -6.35
C ALA A 554 4.01 16.41 -5.71
N GLN A 555 5.14 17.06 -6.00
CA GLN A 555 6.44 16.73 -5.38
C GLN A 555 6.44 17.01 -3.87
N LEU A 556 6.02 18.20 -3.46
CA LEU A 556 5.97 18.61 -2.06
C LEU A 556 5.04 17.69 -1.27
N HIS A 557 3.86 17.42 -1.79
CA HIS A 557 2.83 16.67 -1.09
C HIS A 557 3.08 15.16 -1.10
N TRP A 558 3.75 14.60 -2.12
CA TRP A 558 4.25 13.23 -2.04
C TRP A 558 5.24 13.06 -0.88
N ARG A 559 6.18 14.01 -0.76
CA ARG A 559 7.17 14.03 0.32
C ARG A 559 6.54 14.23 1.70
N LYS A 560 5.58 15.14 1.80
CA LYS A 560 4.92 15.49 3.07
C LYS A 560 3.91 14.43 3.52
N HIS A 561 3.12 13.87 2.60
CA HIS A 561 1.98 13.00 2.92
C HIS A 561 2.33 11.52 2.84
N PHE A 562 3.03 11.09 1.80
CA PHE A 562 3.46 9.70 1.62
C PHE A 562 4.90 9.44 2.06
N ARG A 563 5.56 10.44 2.65
CA ARG A 563 6.92 10.34 3.20
C ARG A 563 7.91 9.78 2.18
N GLY A 564 7.72 10.12 0.92
CA GLY A 564 8.43 9.57 -0.22
C GLY A 564 9.34 10.57 -0.95
N ASP A 565 10.15 10.10 -1.89
CA ASP A 565 11.11 10.92 -2.62
C ASP A 565 10.80 10.89 -4.13
N VAL A 566 10.22 11.96 -4.69
CA VAL A 566 9.90 11.98 -6.13
C VAL A 566 11.19 12.00 -6.95
N GLN A 567 11.35 10.98 -7.80
CA GLN A 567 12.39 10.97 -8.83
C GLN A 567 11.91 11.80 -10.03
N ARG A 568 12.80 12.58 -10.64
CA ARG A 568 12.46 13.43 -11.78
C ARG A 568 13.59 13.55 -12.80
N VAL A 569 13.20 13.76 -14.05
CA VAL A 569 14.05 14.17 -15.17
C VAL A 569 13.35 15.26 -15.97
N VAL A 570 14.09 16.00 -16.79
CA VAL A 570 13.47 16.75 -17.91
C VAL A 570 13.26 15.80 -19.09
N ASP A 571 12.22 16.04 -19.87
CA ASP A 571 11.76 15.20 -20.98
C ASP A 571 12.87 14.76 -21.97
N ARG A 572 13.80 15.66 -22.33
CA ARG A 572 14.91 15.39 -23.25
C ARG A 572 16.01 14.48 -22.66
N GLU A 573 16.01 14.29 -21.34
CA GLU A 573 16.95 13.43 -20.61
C GLU A 573 16.34 12.05 -20.30
N LEU A 574 15.07 11.82 -20.67
CA LEU A 574 14.40 10.54 -20.43
C LEU A 574 15.09 9.40 -21.20
N THR A 575 15.55 8.40 -20.45
CA THR A 575 16.26 7.25 -21.01
C THR A 575 15.34 6.06 -21.27
N LYS A 576 15.80 5.10 -22.10
CA LYS A 576 15.08 3.84 -22.35
C LYS A 576 14.91 2.99 -21.09
N GLU A 577 15.94 2.97 -20.23
CA GLU A 577 15.89 2.23 -18.96
C GLU A 577 14.80 2.78 -18.04
N GLN A 578 14.68 4.12 -17.96
CA GLN A 578 13.62 4.75 -17.17
C GLN A 578 12.22 4.45 -17.71
N ILE A 579 12.03 4.45 -19.05
CA ILE A 579 10.77 4.05 -19.70
C ILE A 579 10.41 2.59 -19.36
N GLN A 580 11.41 1.72 -19.23
CA GLN A 580 11.19 0.30 -18.94
C GLN A 580 10.82 0.06 -17.48
N ASN A 581 11.39 0.84 -16.56
CA ASN A 581 11.31 0.58 -15.13
C ASN A 581 10.22 1.38 -14.40
N HIS A 582 9.72 2.48 -14.97
CA HIS A 582 8.79 3.39 -14.27
C HIS A 582 7.51 3.68 -15.06
N ASN A 583 6.43 3.93 -14.33
CA ASN A 583 5.32 4.73 -14.82
C ASN A 583 5.81 6.17 -15.05
N LEU A 584 5.41 6.80 -16.15
CA LEU A 584 5.89 8.14 -16.49
C LEU A 584 4.83 9.19 -16.18
N VAL A 585 5.13 10.11 -15.27
CA VAL A 585 4.26 11.23 -14.94
C VAL A 585 4.70 12.44 -15.74
N LEU A 586 4.02 12.71 -16.85
CA LEU A 586 4.37 13.71 -17.84
C LEU A 586 3.64 15.03 -17.53
N PHE A 587 4.39 16.10 -17.33
CA PHE A 587 3.86 17.44 -17.10
C PHE A 587 4.03 18.31 -18.35
N GLY A 588 3.01 19.10 -18.69
CA GLY A 588 2.96 19.99 -19.84
C GLY A 588 1.92 19.62 -20.89
N ASP A 589 2.21 20.01 -22.12
CA ASP A 589 1.45 19.76 -23.34
C ASP A 589 2.40 19.29 -24.46
N PRO A 590 1.90 18.94 -25.67
CA PRO A 590 2.76 18.55 -26.78
C PRO A 590 3.80 19.60 -27.22
N GLN A 591 3.67 20.86 -26.82
CA GLN A 591 4.62 21.91 -27.18
C GLN A 591 5.77 22.02 -26.17
N SER A 592 5.43 22.03 -24.89
CA SER A 592 6.35 22.17 -23.77
C SER A 592 7.09 20.87 -23.42
N ASN A 593 6.48 19.71 -23.66
CA ASN A 593 7.03 18.40 -23.35
C ASN A 593 7.12 17.50 -24.60
N SER A 594 8.35 17.28 -25.06
CA SER A 594 8.70 16.48 -26.23
C SER A 594 8.30 15.00 -26.13
N VAL A 595 8.18 14.46 -24.91
CA VAL A 595 7.67 13.10 -24.70
C VAL A 595 6.16 13.08 -24.92
N ILE A 596 5.41 14.07 -24.41
CA ILE A 596 3.97 14.20 -24.73
C ILE A 596 3.79 14.38 -26.25
N ALA A 597 4.59 15.23 -26.89
CA ALA A 597 4.58 15.44 -28.34
C ALA A 597 4.74 14.14 -29.13
N ARG A 598 5.71 13.31 -28.71
CA ARG A 598 5.99 12.01 -29.32
C ARG A 598 4.84 11.01 -29.17
N LEU A 599 4.05 11.11 -28.09
CA LEU A 599 2.98 10.17 -27.78
C LEU A 599 1.61 10.63 -28.26
N ALA A 600 1.43 11.92 -28.57
CA ALA A 600 0.14 12.55 -28.82
C ALA A 600 -0.78 11.75 -29.76
N ASP A 601 -0.26 11.26 -30.89
CA ASP A 601 -1.04 10.52 -31.89
C ASP A 601 -1.52 9.13 -31.43
N ALA A 602 -0.91 8.58 -30.37
CA ALA A 602 -1.26 7.28 -29.79
C ALA A 602 -2.17 7.39 -28.56
N LEU A 603 -2.45 8.61 -28.09
CA LEU A 603 -3.29 8.86 -26.93
C LEU A 603 -4.77 9.08 -27.32
N PRO A 604 -5.72 8.80 -26.42
CA PRO A 604 -7.14 9.04 -26.68
C PRO A 604 -7.49 10.54 -26.68
N VAL A 605 -6.64 11.38 -26.12
CA VAL A 605 -6.72 12.84 -26.18
C VAL A 605 -5.99 13.36 -27.42
N ALA A 606 -6.62 14.29 -28.14
CA ALA A 606 -6.01 14.99 -29.27
C ALA A 606 -5.92 16.48 -28.99
N TRP A 607 -4.74 17.06 -29.25
CA TRP A 607 -4.53 18.50 -29.29
C TRP A 607 -4.54 18.95 -30.75
N ASN A 608 -5.51 19.77 -31.13
CA ASN A 608 -5.54 20.46 -32.41
C ASN A 608 -5.34 21.96 -32.13
N GLY A 609 -4.85 22.76 -33.09
CA GLY A 609 -4.52 24.19 -32.97
C GLY A 609 -5.01 24.90 -31.68
N ASP A 610 -6.31 25.12 -31.56
CA ASP A 610 -6.94 25.80 -30.41
C ASP A 610 -7.83 24.91 -29.52
N THR A 611 -7.82 23.59 -29.70
CA THR A 611 -8.74 22.68 -29.00
C THR A 611 -8.09 21.42 -28.42
N ILE A 612 -8.60 21.00 -27.26
CA ILE A 612 -8.37 19.68 -26.67
C ILE A 612 -9.62 18.85 -26.92
N ARG A 613 -9.47 17.66 -27.52
CA ARG A 613 -10.57 16.73 -27.78
C ARG A 613 -10.32 15.40 -27.09
N LEU A 614 -11.31 14.93 -26.34
CA LEU A 614 -11.30 13.62 -25.70
C LEU A 614 -12.69 12.99 -25.82
N GLY A 615 -12.77 11.85 -26.51
CA GLY A 615 -14.05 11.26 -26.91
C GLY A 615 -14.85 12.20 -27.82
N SER A 616 -16.14 12.41 -27.51
CA SER A 616 -17.02 13.34 -28.24
C SER A 616 -16.93 14.79 -27.75
N LYS A 617 -16.14 15.07 -26.69
CA LYS A 617 -16.05 16.38 -26.05
C LYS A 617 -14.87 17.17 -26.59
N SER A 618 -15.06 18.48 -26.75
CA SER A 618 -14.04 19.42 -27.21
C SER A 618 -14.01 20.64 -26.29
N TYR A 619 -12.82 21.09 -25.94
CA TYR A 619 -12.57 22.22 -25.06
C TYR A 619 -11.54 23.15 -25.70
N SER A 620 -11.50 24.40 -25.25
CA SER A 620 -10.41 25.31 -25.60
C SER A 620 -9.08 24.71 -25.14
N ARG A 621 -8.02 24.83 -25.94
CA ARG A 621 -6.65 24.53 -25.47
C ARG A 621 -6.17 25.56 -24.46
N LYS A 622 -6.63 26.81 -24.60
CA LYS A 622 -6.32 27.88 -23.66
C LYS A 622 -7.06 27.68 -22.35
N ALA A 623 -6.32 27.83 -21.26
CA ALA A 623 -6.76 27.73 -19.88
C ALA A 623 -7.50 26.43 -19.52
N HIS A 624 -7.19 25.35 -20.24
CA HIS A 624 -7.64 24.00 -19.89
C HIS A 624 -6.46 23.04 -19.83
N ALA A 625 -6.49 22.16 -18.83
CA ALA A 625 -5.51 21.09 -18.67
C ALA A 625 -6.19 19.72 -18.76
N VAL A 626 -5.41 18.71 -19.15
CA VAL A 626 -5.85 17.31 -19.18
C VAL A 626 -5.10 16.54 -18.12
N ALA A 627 -5.83 16.02 -17.14
CA ALA A 627 -5.34 15.01 -16.21
C ALA A 627 -5.80 13.63 -16.71
N MET A 628 -4.89 12.67 -16.92
CA MET A 628 -5.26 11.38 -17.51
C MET A 628 -4.24 10.29 -17.17
N VAL A 629 -4.69 9.05 -16.99
CA VAL A 629 -3.83 7.85 -16.95
C VAL A 629 -4.10 6.96 -18.15
N TYR A 630 -3.06 6.38 -18.73
CA TYR A 630 -3.18 5.53 -19.92
C TYR A 630 -1.98 4.56 -20.03
N PRO A 631 -2.12 3.37 -20.64
CA PRO A 631 -0.98 2.49 -20.91
C PRO A 631 0.07 3.21 -21.77
N ASN A 632 1.32 3.15 -21.36
CA ASN A 632 2.41 3.86 -22.02
C ASN A 632 2.66 3.26 -23.43
N PRO A 633 2.49 4.03 -24.53
CA PRO A 633 2.74 3.53 -25.88
C PRO A 633 4.20 3.09 -26.14
N LEU A 634 5.15 3.51 -25.31
CA LEU A 634 6.56 3.10 -25.39
C LEU A 634 6.86 1.84 -24.57
N ASN A 635 5.96 1.45 -23.66
CA ASN A 635 6.05 0.26 -22.83
C ASN A 635 4.66 -0.09 -22.30
N SER A 636 3.97 -1.04 -22.95
CA SER A 636 2.58 -1.37 -22.64
C SER A 636 2.37 -1.96 -21.24
N ASP A 637 3.43 -2.35 -20.52
CA ASP A 637 3.41 -2.85 -19.14
C ASP A 637 3.51 -1.73 -18.07
N ARG A 638 3.49 -0.45 -18.49
CA ARG A 638 3.59 0.72 -17.62
C ARG A 638 2.54 1.77 -17.97
N TYR A 639 2.30 2.70 -17.06
CA TYR A 639 1.46 3.85 -17.31
C TYR A 639 2.24 5.05 -17.85
N ILE A 640 1.52 5.91 -18.57
CA ILE A 640 1.73 7.35 -18.46
C ILE A 640 0.63 7.98 -17.60
N VAL A 641 0.96 9.07 -16.93
CA VAL A 641 0.01 10.01 -16.31
C VAL A 641 0.29 11.39 -16.89
N LEU A 642 -0.74 12.10 -17.33
CA LEU A 642 -0.64 13.49 -17.77
C LEU A 642 -1.04 14.43 -16.63
N ASN A 643 -0.21 15.43 -16.35
CA ASN A 643 -0.51 16.62 -15.54
C ASN A 643 -1.20 16.34 -14.19
N SER A 644 -0.80 15.29 -13.48
CA SER A 644 -1.40 14.96 -12.19
C SER A 644 -0.43 14.21 -11.29
N GLY A 645 -0.51 14.47 -9.98
CA GLY A 645 0.00 13.59 -8.94
C GLY A 645 -1.08 12.60 -8.47
N PHE A 646 -0.99 12.15 -7.23
CA PHE A 646 -2.16 11.57 -6.55
C PHE A 646 -3.23 12.65 -6.36
N THR A 647 -4.50 12.26 -6.31
CA THR A 647 -5.60 13.18 -6.65
C THR A 647 -6.32 13.81 -5.46
N PHE A 648 -6.23 13.22 -4.26
CA PHE A 648 -6.75 13.87 -3.05
C PHE A 648 -5.80 14.97 -2.56
N ARG A 649 -6.36 16.01 -1.94
CA ARG A 649 -5.64 17.24 -1.60
C ARG A 649 -5.74 17.55 -0.11
N GLU A 650 -5.26 18.73 0.28
CA GLU A 650 -5.07 19.14 1.66
C GLU A 650 -6.32 19.01 2.51
N TYR A 651 -7.48 19.33 1.94
CA TYR A 651 -8.77 19.16 2.61
C TYR A 651 -9.02 17.71 3.05
N ASP A 652 -8.57 16.74 2.26
CA ASP A 652 -8.76 15.32 2.52
C ASP A 652 -7.77 14.81 3.57
N TYR A 653 -6.65 15.50 3.82
CA TYR A 653 -5.69 15.09 4.86
C TYR A 653 -6.29 15.13 6.27
N LEU A 654 -7.31 15.98 6.47
CA LEU A 654 -8.00 16.17 7.74
C LEU A 654 -8.82 14.94 8.18
N ASN A 655 -9.13 14.01 7.27
CA ASN A 655 -9.84 12.79 7.62
C ASN A 655 -9.50 11.63 6.67
N ASN A 656 -9.04 10.50 7.22
CA ASN A 656 -8.61 9.36 6.40
C ASN A 656 -9.74 8.71 5.57
N ALA A 657 -11.00 8.92 5.95
CA ALA A 657 -12.15 8.49 5.15
C ALA A 657 -12.29 9.31 3.85
N ARG A 658 -11.77 10.55 3.81
CA ARG A 658 -11.75 11.39 2.60
C ARG A 658 -10.61 11.05 1.65
N GLN A 659 -9.57 10.37 2.11
CA GLN A 659 -8.42 9.96 1.31
C GLN A 659 -8.81 8.81 0.38
N THR A 660 -9.48 9.18 -0.71
CA THR A 660 -9.94 8.32 -1.80
C THR A 660 -9.51 8.96 -3.11
N PRO A 661 -9.49 8.22 -4.23
CA PRO A 661 -9.26 8.87 -5.52
C PRO A 661 -10.32 9.96 -5.75
N LYS A 662 -9.88 11.12 -6.24
CA LYS A 662 -10.73 12.28 -6.55
C LYS A 662 -10.91 12.48 -8.04
N LEU A 663 -10.01 11.96 -8.88
CA LEU A 663 -10.18 11.97 -10.33
C LEU A 663 -10.23 10.52 -10.85
N PRO A 664 -11.06 10.23 -11.86
CA PRO A 664 -11.14 8.91 -12.47
C PRO A 664 -9.99 8.73 -13.47
N ASP A 665 -10.17 7.97 -14.55
CA ASP A 665 -9.07 7.73 -15.49
C ASP A 665 -8.68 8.97 -16.29
N TRP A 666 -9.61 9.92 -16.47
CA TRP A 666 -9.35 11.20 -17.13
C TRP A 666 -10.24 12.33 -16.60
N ALA A 667 -9.74 13.55 -16.66
CA ALA A 667 -10.46 14.79 -16.40
C ALA A 667 -9.97 15.94 -17.28
N ILE A 668 -10.91 16.80 -17.69
CA ILE A 668 -10.63 18.11 -18.29
C ILE A 668 -10.85 19.15 -17.20
N LEU A 669 -9.80 19.93 -16.93
CA LEU A 669 -9.76 20.94 -15.89
C LEU A 669 -9.78 22.31 -16.54
N ASP A 670 -10.66 23.19 -16.07
CA ASP A 670 -10.55 24.63 -16.27
C ASP A 670 -9.66 25.20 -15.17
N ILE A 671 -8.56 25.83 -15.59
CA ILE A 671 -7.47 26.26 -14.72
C ILE A 671 -7.40 27.78 -14.55
N GLU A 672 -8.36 28.54 -15.07
CA GLU A 672 -8.37 30.02 -14.99
C GLU A 672 -8.34 30.52 -13.54
N ALA A 673 -9.08 29.85 -12.65
CA ALA A 673 -9.14 30.18 -11.23
C ALA A 673 -8.00 29.53 -10.40
N GLY A 674 -7.14 28.72 -11.03
CA GLY A 674 -6.11 27.93 -10.36
C GLY A 674 -6.66 26.74 -9.56
N ALA A 675 -5.73 26.07 -8.87
CA ALA A 675 -6.04 24.97 -7.96
C ALA A 675 -6.57 25.47 -6.61
N THR A 676 -7.29 24.60 -5.91
CA THR A 676 -7.76 24.81 -4.53
C THR A 676 -7.21 23.71 -3.61
N MET A 677 -7.55 23.77 -2.33
CA MET A 677 -7.24 22.71 -1.36
C MET A 677 -8.05 21.42 -1.56
N ARG A 678 -8.98 21.40 -2.53
CA ARG A 678 -9.82 20.23 -2.88
C ARG A 678 -9.54 19.72 -4.28
N ASP A 679 -9.41 20.63 -5.24
CA ASP A 679 -9.36 20.29 -6.65
C ASP A 679 -8.16 20.95 -7.36
N PRO A 680 -7.49 20.26 -8.29
CA PRO A 680 -6.38 20.83 -9.07
C PRO A 680 -6.82 21.94 -10.04
N GLY A 681 -8.13 22.08 -10.25
CA GLY A 681 -8.78 23.06 -11.10
C GLY A 681 -10.26 22.75 -11.16
N LYS A 682 -11.08 23.58 -11.80
CA LYS A 682 -12.51 23.30 -11.93
C LYS A 682 -12.73 22.15 -12.91
N VAL A 683 -13.24 21.02 -12.42
CA VAL A 683 -13.51 19.84 -13.27
C VAL A 683 -14.68 20.12 -14.22
N GLN A 684 -14.39 20.26 -15.51
CA GLN A 684 -15.39 20.49 -16.57
C GLN A 684 -15.98 19.18 -17.09
N ALA A 685 -15.17 18.12 -17.11
CA ALA A 685 -15.61 16.76 -17.39
C ALA A 685 -14.62 15.76 -16.80
N ALA A 686 -15.11 14.59 -16.42
CA ALA A 686 -14.29 13.47 -16.00
C ALA A 686 -14.98 12.15 -16.39
N GLY A 687 -14.21 11.08 -16.55
CA GLY A 687 -14.75 9.78 -16.92
C GLY A 687 -13.79 8.62 -16.74
N PHE A 688 -14.32 7.41 -16.94
CA PHE A 688 -13.57 6.16 -16.91
C PHE A 688 -13.45 5.63 -18.33
N PHE A 689 -12.30 5.07 -18.67
CA PHE A 689 -12.15 4.30 -19.88
C PHE A 689 -12.80 2.92 -19.73
N ASP A 690 -13.32 2.39 -20.84
CA ASP A 690 -13.78 1.00 -20.93
C ASP A 690 -12.60 -0.01 -20.85
N GLU A 691 -12.91 -1.31 -20.96
CA GLU A 691 -11.89 -2.36 -20.95
C GLU A 691 -10.84 -2.18 -22.05
N ARG A 692 -11.15 -1.51 -23.16
CA ARG A 692 -10.25 -1.26 -24.30
C ARG A 692 -9.63 0.14 -24.27
N TRP A 693 -9.65 0.77 -23.09
CA TRP A 693 -9.11 2.11 -22.88
C TRP A 693 -9.80 3.23 -23.72
N LYS A 694 -11.08 3.07 -24.06
CA LYS A 694 -11.86 4.08 -24.81
C LYS A 694 -12.72 4.96 -23.90
N PRO A 695 -12.80 6.30 -24.15
CA PRO A 695 -13.55 7.25 -23.31
C PRO A 695 -15.06 7.06 -23.28
#